data_AF-A0A1N6F2W7-F1
#
_entry.id   AF-A0A1N6F2W7-F1
#
_cell.length_a   1.000
_cell.length_b   1.000
_cell.length_c   1.000
_cell.angle_alpha   90.00
_cell.angle_beta   90.00
_cell.angle_gamma   90.00
#
_symmetry.space_group_name_H-M   'P 1'
#
loop_
_entity.id
_entity.type
_entity.pdbx_description
1 polymer ?
#
loop_
_entity_poly.entity_id
_entity_poly.type
_entity_poly.pdbx_seq_one_letter_code
_entity_poly.pdbx_strand_id
1 'polypeptide(L)'
;MTTPTITRPEWSTVIDPVLQKELEQHVLVTSWDKLLGMVDTVYNWGRRSSLWPLGFGLACCAIEMICTASSRFDIARFGAEVFRGSPRQADVMIVSGTVTKTMMPMIARLYDQMPEPKYVISMGACATGGGPFKEGYNVVSGIDKYLPVDVYIPGCPPTPQALLNGLIMLQKKIDGERITQTPWYRNDVERDIPIPVLGPDLIDLRTVELTAEKTAQGLVEAREETLVKPTKIPAPQHEVEPHANGVPEPAPAAKGPSKIDLIRAKAKGEAVPETNDVPAAVAKPAAKPAKKVKRAEARPSLVWLGDAGLHELAERINTRFGQETVTIIQAALLVKPEQLVAVSRYLRDEYPIRYDYLVSLQSVHFEDCIEVNYQLDSTSTQGKLIELRVRTSEVEGEGEVPSLVGVWRGADFQEREVYDMMGIRFTGHPELTRILMWDGYAYHPLRKDFLEPYYEGPTKVFDSRVETGHGQHFRAEEINPYGTNMKIPKDYKDWGKLSSHDDVKGESLLPSGVTVSELATDQFLISMGPQHPSTHGVFRINLRVDGETIIGLKPVMGYMHRNHEKIGERNTFLMNFPFTDRLDYLTSMGNNFGYALAVEQLMGDDAKPPERAEYIRVIMAELTRIASHMWSIGFLLNDLGAFFTPALYAIEERELILDLFEWAAGSRMMCNYFRFGGVAFDLPRGWVERCKGIAFDRLDGKIDELDRYLSGNEIVLERCKGIGVLTAKQAIEFSTAGPVLRASGVPYDIRRAAPYSIYDRFEFKVVTGTNGDLYDRYLVRLEEMRESVKILKQALRDLPEGPILPGKKTYQIKVPAGEAYSRVENPKGELGYYVVADGSSSAYRYHIRSPSFINLTALEQMCLGHTIADVVGILGSLDIVLGEVDR
;
A
#
# COMPACT_ATOMS: atom_id res chain seq x y z
N MET A 1 -35.48 34.01 -52.26
CA MET A 1 -35.64 33.61 -53.68
C MET A 1 -35.43 32.11 -53.74
N THR A 2 -36.28 31.40 -54.48
CA THR A 2 -36.30 29.92 -54.54
C THR A 2 -35.29 29.38 -55.55
N THR A 3 -34.34 28.57 -55.10
CA THR A 3 -33.43 27.82 -55.97
C THR A 3 -34.16 26.57 -56.50
N PRO A 4 -34.25 26.33 -57.82
CA PRO A 4 -35.09 25.27 -58.37
C PRO A 4 -34.44 23.88 -58.25
N THR A 5 -35.24 22.89 -57.85
CA THR A 5 -34.86 21.48 -57.83
C THR A 5 -34.76 20.94 -59.26
N ILE A 6 -33.55 20.62 -59.72
CA ILE A 6 -33.37 19.91 -61.00
C ILE A 6 -33.56 18.41 -60.73
N THR A 7 -34.75 17.90 -61.00
CA THR A 7 -35.02 16.46 -61.06
C THR A 7 -34.31 15.86 -62.27
N ARG A 8 -33.20 15.16 -62.04
CA ARG A 8 -32.62 14.25 -63.05
C ARG A 8 -33.45 12.95 -63.07
N PRO A 9 -33.71 12.35 -64.24
CA PRO A 9 -34.39 11.07 -64.30
C PRO A 9 -33.56 9.99 -63.61
N GLU A 10 -34.22 9.11 -62.88
CA GLU A 10 -33.60 7.99 -62.17
C GLU A 10 -32.91 7.05 -63.17
N TRP A 11 -31.58 7.00 -63.14
CA TRP A 11 -30.85 5.88 -63.72
C TRP A 11 -31.02 4.69 -62.78
N SER A 12 -31.72 3.64 -63.24
CA SER A 12 -31.87 2.40 -62.48
C SER A 12 -30.50 1.75 -62.27
N THR A 13 -29.94 1.88 -61.07
CA THR A 13 -28.67 1.26 -60.65
C THR A 13 -28.83 -0.24 -60.38
N VAL A 14 -29.33 -0.96 -61.39
CA VAL A 14 -29.22 -2.42 -61.47
C VAL A 14 -28.10 -2.70 -62.46
N ILE A 15 -26.87 -2.69 -61.96
CA ILE A 15 -25.70 -3.13 -62.71
C ILE A 15 -25.85 -4.63 -62.92
N ASP A 16 -25.63 -5.10 -64.15
CA ASP A 16 -25.66 -6.53 -64.45
C ASP A 16 -24.60 -7.25 -63.58
N PRO A 17 -24.98 -8.26 -62.78
CA PRO A 17 -24.06 -8.94 -61.87
C PRO A 17 -22.92 -9.68 -62.58
N VAL A 18 -23.05 -10.01 -63.87
CA VAL A 18 -21.95 -10.53 -64.69
C VAL A 18 -20.99 -9.41 -65.04
N LEU A 19 -21.50 -8.26 -65.50
CA LEU A 19 -20.69 -7.09 -65.84
C LEU A 19 -19.95 -6.54 -64.62
N GLN A 20 -20.59 -6.50 -63.44
CA GLN A 20 -19.96 -6.10 -62.19
C GLN A 20 -18.81 -7.04 -61.80
N LYS A 21 -18.96 -8.34 -62.03
CA LYS A 21 -17.95 -9.35 -61.73
C LYS A 21 -16.76 -9.29 -62.68
N GLU A 22 -16.98 -9.03 -63.97
CA GLU A 22 -15.89 -8.76 -64.93
C GLU A 22 -15.17 -7.43 -64.64
N LEU A 23 -15.93 -6.38 -64.28
CA LEU A 23 -15.35 -5.10 -63.84
C LEU A 23 -14.45 -5.28 -62.61
N GLU A 24 -14.86 -6.08 -61.62
CA GLU A 24 -14.04 -6.38 -60.44
C GLU A 24 -12.80 -7.26 -60.74
N GLN A 25 -12.84 -8.07 -61.80
CA GLN A 25 -11.72 -8.95 -62.20
C GLN A 25 -10.72 -8.30 -63.16
N HIS A 26 -11.14 -7.34 -63.98
CA HIS A 26 -10.33 -6.77 -65.06
C HIS A 26 -10.14 -5.25 -65.02
N VAL A 27 -10.89 -4.53 -64.19
CA VAL A 27 -10.68 -3.09 -63.98
C VAL A 27 -10.27 -2.85 -62.53
N LEU A 28 -9.13 -2.17 -62.36
CA LEU A 28 -8.63 -1.76 -61.05
C LEU A 28 -9.43 -0.55 -60.57
N VAL A 29 -10.71 -0.77 -60.24
CA VAL A 29 -11.64 0.25 -59.74
C VAL A 29 -11.19 0.66 -58.34
N THR A 30 -10.34 1.68 -58.26
CA THR A 30 -10.04 2.43 -57.05
C THR A 30 -11.25 3.27 -56.65
N SER A 31 -12.31 2.62 -56.15
CA SER A 31 -13.32 3.34 -55.39
C SER A 31 -12.63 3.96 -54.17
N TRP A 32 -13.07 5.16 -53.79
CA TRP A 32 -12.52 5.84 -52.61
C TRP A 32 -12.60 4.97 -51.36
N ASP A 33 -13.64 4.14 -51.23
CA ASP A 33 -13.78 3.17 -50.13
C ASP A 33 -12.72 2.06 -50.13
N LYS A 34 -12.30 1.55 -51.30
CA LYS A 34 -11.21 0.55 -51.38
C LYS A 34 -9.86 1.19 -51.05
N LEU A 35 -9.64 2.44 -51.49
CA LEU A 35 -8.44 3.20 -51.15
C LEU A 35 -8.39 3.50 -49.63
N LEU A 36 -9.48 4.00 -49.07
CA LEU A 36 -9.62 4.27 -47.64
C LEU A 36 -9.47 2.98 -46.82
N GLY A 37 -10.07 1.87 -47.24
CA GLY A 37 -9.90 0.57 -46.57
C GLY A 37 -8.45 0.08 -46.59
N MET A 38 -7.69 0.30 -47.67
CA MET A 38 -6.26 0.02 -47.71
C MET A 38 -5.46 0.95 -46.79
N VAL A 39 -5.78 2.25 -46.75
CA VAL A 39 -5.15 3.23 -45.86
C VAL A 39 -5.42 2.88 -44.39
N ASP A 40 -6.68 2.61 -44.02
CA ASP A 40 -7.08 2.13 -42.69
C ASP A 40 -6.29 0.87 -42.31
N THR A 41 -6.20 -0.11 -43.21
CA THR A 41 -5.46 -1.36 -42.97
C THR A 41 -3.96 -1.12 -42.70
N VAL A 42 -3.30 -0.28 -43.51
CA VAL A 42 -1.87 0.03 -43.33
C VAL A 42 -1.62 0.88 -42.07
N TYR A 43 -2.51 1.85 -41.80
CA TYR A 43 -2.45 2.72 -40.63
C TYR A 43 -2.64 1.94 -39.32
N ASN A 44 -3.66 1.09 -39.25
CA ASN A 44 -3.93 0.23 -38.10
C ASN A 44 -2.86 -0.85 -37.93
N TRP A 45 -2.32 -1.41 -39.03
CA TRP A 45 -1.17 -2.32 -38.98
C TRP A 45 0.04 -1.68 -38.30
N GLY A 46 0.37 -0.43 -38.64
CA GLY A 46 1.45 0.31 -38.00
C GLY A 46 1.22 0.52 -36.50
N ARG A 47 0.02 0.97 -36.13
CA ARG A 47 -0.38 1.23 -34.73
C ARG A 47 -0.34 -0.02 -33.86
N ARG A 48 -1.01 -1.09 -34.30
CA ARG A 48 -1.08 -2.34 -33.52
C ARG A 48 0.26 -3.04 -33.36
N SER A 49 1.22 -2.74 -34.23
CA SER A 49 2.57 -3.35 -34.24
C SER A 49 3.61 -2.49 -33.52
N SER A 50 3.23 -1.35 -32.94
CA SER A 50 4.12 -0.43 -32.22
C SER A 50 3.38 0.27 -31.08
N LEU A 51 2.88 -0.51 -30.11
CA LEU A 51 2.28 0.00 -28.88
C LEU A 51 3.40 0.33 -27.87
N TRP A 52 3.37 1.50 -27.25
CA TRP A 52 4.39 2.00 -26.34
C TRP A 52 3.75 2.21 -24.96
N PRO A 53 3.79 1.21 -24.05
CA PRO A 53 3.04 1.28 -22.81
C PRO A 53 3.61 2.29 -21.79
N LEU A 54 2.75 3.18 -21.28
CA LEU A 54 2.96 3.85 -20.00
C LEU A 54 2.54 2.90 -18.89
N GLY A 55 3.53 2.26 -18.27
CA GLY A 55 3.31 1.39 -17.11
C GLY A 55 2.96 2.20 -15.86
N PHE A 56 1.71 2.16 -15.42
CA PHE A 56 1.30 2.62 -14.09
C PHE A 56 1.21 1.40 -13.16
N GLY A 57 2.39 0.93 -12.75
CA GLY A 57 2.57 -0.28 -11.94
C GLY A 57 2.25 -0.09 -10.47
N LEU A 58 1.22 -0.79 -9.98
CA LEU A 58 0.78 -0.77 -8.58
C LEU A 58 0.76 -2.17 -7.96
N ALA A 59 1.46 -2.34 -6.84
CA ALA A 59 1.47 -3.59 -6.07
C ALA A 59 1.77 -4.86 -6.90
N CYS A 60 1.14 -5.99 -6.57
CA CYS A 60 1.40 -7.30 -7.17
C CYS A 60 1.16 -7.40 -8.69
N CYS A 61 0.27 -6.58 -9.25
CA CYS A 61 -0.05 -6.63 -10.68
C CYS A 61 1.08 -6.05 -11.54
N ALA A 62 1.84 -5.09 -11.00
CA ALA A 62 3.04 -4.55 -11.64
C ALA A 62 4.13 -5.61 -11.84
N ILE A 63 4.24 -6.55 -10.91
CA ILE A 63 5.27 -7.60 -10.94
C ILE A 63 5.02 -8.58 -12.09
N GLU A 64 3.79 -9.09 -12.24
CA GLU A 64 3.42 -9.93 -13.38
C GLU A 64 3.41 -9.14 -14.70
N MET A 65 3.15 -7.81 -14.67
CA MET A 65 3.33 -6.93 -15.83
C MET A 65 4.81 -6.89 -16.27
N ILE A 66 5.74 -6.64 -15.35
CA ILE A 66 7.18 -6.61 -15.68
C ILE A 66 7.68 -8.00 -16.12
N CYS A 67 7.17 -9.08 -15.53
CA CYS A 67 7.47 -10.43 -16.00
C CYS A 67 7.15 -10.64 -17.50
N THR A 68 6.19 -9.94 -18.10
CA THR A 68 5.93 -10.07 -19.57
C THR A 68 7.11 -9.64 -20.46
N ALA A 69 7.99 -8.78 -19.97
CA ALA A 69 9.24 -8.40 -20.66
C ALA A 69 10.34 -9.47 -20.56
N SER A 70 10.15 -10.52 -19.75
CA SER A 70 11.11 -11.62 -19.65
C SER A 70 11.05 -12.57 -20.86
N SER A 71 12.18 -13.25 -21.12
CA SER A 71 12.36 -14.21 -22.22
C SER A 71 11.33 -15.35 -22.24
N ARG A 72 10.70 -15.68 -21.09
CA ARG A 72 9.65 -16.69 -20.98
C ARG A 72 8.34 -16.27 -21.67
N PHE A 73 8.05 -14.97 -21.71
CA PHE A 73 6.77 -14.43 -22.15
C PHE A 73 6.86 -13.55 -23.40
N ASP A 74 7.98 -12.86 -23.60
CA ASP A 74 8.38 -12.21 -24.87
C ASP A 74 7.28 -11.30 -25.47
N ILE A 75 6.93 -10.24 -24.71
CA ILE A 75 6.01 -9.18 -25.12
C ILE A 75 6.43 -8.47 -26.44
N ALA A 76 7.71 -8.53 -26.80
CA ALA A 76 8.25 -7.93 -28.03
C ALA A 76 7.58 -8.49 -29.30
N ARG A 77 7.14 -9.75 -29.29
CA ARG A 77 6.37 -10.37 -30.39
C ARG A 77 5.07 -9.64 -30.73
N PHE A 78 4.54 -8.85 -29.79
CA PHE A 78 3.31 -8.07 -29.95
C PHE A 78 3.60 -6.59 -30.22
N GLY A 79 4.86 -6.20 -30.42
CA GLY A 79 5.24 -4.80 -30.66
C GLY A 79 5.00 -3.88 -29.47
N ALA A 80 5.03 -4.44 -28.24
CA ALA A 80 4.68 -3.77 -26.98
C ALA A 80 5.80 -3.76 -25.93
N GLU A 81 7.05 -4.02 -26.33
CA GLU A 81 8.23 -4.08 -25.45
C GLU A 81 8.64 -2.73 -24.86
N VAL A 82 8.36 -1.65 -25.59
CA VAL A 82 8.94 -0.33 -25.30
C VAL A 82 8.11 0.40 -24.24
N PHE A 83 8.25 -0.02 -22.99
CA PHE A 83 7.70 0.71 -21.84
C PHE A 83 8.32 2.12 -21.76
N ARG A 84 7.48 3.16 -21.75
CA ARG A 84 7.91 4.57 -21.64
C ARG A 84 7.50 5.12 -20.29
N GLY A 85 8.46 5.67 -19.56
CA GLY A 85 8.19 6.40 -18.31
C GLY A 85 7.54 7.78 -18.51
N SER A 86 7.64 8.34 -19.73
CA SER A 86 7.08 9.65 -20.07
C SER A 86 5.72 9.50 -20.79
N PRO A 87 4.63 10.12 -20.30
CA PRO A 87 3.31 10.03 -20.94
C PRO A 87 3.32 10.59 -22.38
N ARG A 88 4.17 11.58 -22.66
CA ARG A 88 4.29 12.21 -23.99
C ARG A 88 4.80 11.27 -25.09
N GLN A 89 5.31 10.10 -24.71
CA GLN A 89 5.86 9.08 -25.61
C GLN A 89 5.01 7.81 -25.62
N ALA A 90 3.88 7.74 -24.90
CA ALA A 90 3.10 6.53 -24.74
C ALA A 90 1.71 6.66 -25.35
N ASP A 91 1.21 5.58 -25.96
CA ASP A 91 -0.13 5.48 -26.55
C ASP A 91 -1.03 4.49 -25.78
N VAL A 92 -0.50 3.67 -24.86
CA VAL A 92 -1.28 2.76 -24.02
C VAL A 92 -0.94 2.96 -22.54
N MET A 93 -1.89 3.39 -21.72
CA MET A 93 -1.74 3.40 -20.27
C MET A 93 -2.15 2.04 -19.69
N ILE A 94 -1.25 1.35 -19.00
CA ILE A 94 -1.57 0.11 -18.27
C ILE A 94 -1.68 0.45 -16.78
N VAL A 95 -2.91 0.55 -16.27
CA VAL A 95 -3.18 0.72 -14.84
C VAL A 95 -3.25 -0.67 -14.20
N SER A 96 -2.17 -1.09 -13.55
CA SER A 96 -2.00 -2.45 -13.05
C SER A 96 -1.94 -2.49 -11.53
N GLY A 97 -3.08 -2.65 -10.85
CA GLY A 97 -3.16 -2.85 -9.40
C GLY A 97 -4.10 -1.92 -8.64
N THR A 98 -3.86 -1.68 -7.35
CA THR A 98 -4.84 -0.97 -6.49
C THR A 98 -4.67 0.54 -6.58
N VAL A 99 -5.71 1.24 -7.06
CA VAL A 99 -5.76 2.70 -7.13
C VAL A 99 -6.43 3.25 -5.86
N THR A 100 -5.78 4.21 -5.22
CA THR A 100 -6.32 4.94 -4.07
C THR A 100 -6.87 6.30 -4.49
N LYS A 101 -7.63 6.93 -3.60
CA LYS A 101 -8.11 8.30 -3.77
C LYS A 101 -6.94 9.26 -3.99
N THR A 102 -5.91 9.21 -3.14
CA THR A 102 -4.71 10.06 -3.22
C THR A 102 -3.98 9.97 -4.57
N MET A 103 -3.99 8.81 -5.24
CA MET A 103 -3.35 8.64 -6.55
C MET A 103 -4.17 9.20 -7.73
N MET A 104 -5.50 9.15 -7.65
CA MET A 104 -6.38 9.33 -8.81
C MET A 104 -6.16 10.65 -9.61
N PRO A 105 -5.95 11.83 -8.97
CA PRO A 105 -5.66 13.07 -9.69
C PRO A 105 -4.39 13.00 -10.54
N MET A 106 -3.38 12.24 -10.10
CA MET A 106 -2.11 12.09 -10.82
C MET A 106 -2.25 11.17 -12.03
N ILE A 107 -3.03 10.08 -11.91
CA ILE A 107 -3.28 9.16 -13.04
C ILE A 107 -4.05 9.89 -14.15
N ALA A 108 -5.11 10.62 -13.79
CA ALA A 108 -5.88 11.42 -14.76
C ALA A 108 -4.99 12.43 -15.50
N ARG A 109 -4.16 13.18 -14.75
CA ARG A 109 -3.21 14.13 -15.34
C ARG A 109 -2.19 13.47 -16.28
N LEU A 110 -1.70 12.27 -15.96
CA LEU A 110 -0.80 11.53 -16.85
C LEU A 110 -1.51 11.09 -18.13
N TYR A 111 -2.75 10.63 -18.04
CA TYR A 111 -3.57 10.26 -19.19
C TYR A 111 -3.86 11.47 -20.11
N ASP A 112 -4.14 12.64 -19.54
CA ASP A 112 -4.35 13.87 -20.32
C ASP A 112 -3.09 14.34 -21.06
N GLN A 113 -1.90 14.01 -20.55
CA GLN A 113 -0.62 14.33 -21.18
C GLN A 113 -0.19 13.35 -22.28
N MET A 114 -0.90 12.24 -22.47
CA MET A 114 -0.60 11.28 -23.54
C MET A 114 -1.08 11.80 -24.92
N PRO A 115 -0.28 11.61 -25.99
CA PRO A 115 -0.69 11.90 -27.36
C PRO A 115 -1.87 11.03 -27.81
N GLU A 116 -2.65 11.54 -28.76
CA GLU A 116 -3.67 10.75 -29.44
C GLU A 116 -3.11 10.01 -30.66
N PRO A 117 -3.60 8.81 -31.01
CA PRO A 117 -4.60 8.02 -30.29
C PRO A 117 -4.05 7.39 -29.00
N LYS A 118 -4.80 7.45 -27.91
CA LYS A 118 -4.45 6.81 -26.63
C LYS A 118 -5.48 5.79 -26.15
N TYR A 119 -4.98 4.80 -25.40
CA TYR A 119 -5.76 3.68 -24.85
C TYR A 119 -5.48 3.46 -23.36
N VAL A 120 -6.41 2.81 -22.66
CA VAL A 120 -6.28 2.40 -21.26
C VAL A 120 -6.59 0.91 -21.09
N ILE A 121 -5.65 0.19 -20.47
CA ILE A 121 -5.82 -1.20 -20.03
C ILE A 121 -5.95 -1.20 -18.51
N SER A 122 -7.07 -1.72 -18.00
CA SER A 122 -7.26 -2.01 -16.57
C SER A 122 -6.79 -3.42 -16.26
N MET A 123 -5.69 -3.55 -15.53
CA MET A 123 -5.08 -4.85 -15.20
C MET A 123 -5.26 -5.20 -13.72
N GLY A 124 -5.97 -6.31 -13.50
CA GLY A 124 -6.25 -6.88 -12.19
C GLY A 124 -7.59 -6.41 -11.60
N ALA A 125 -8.11 -7.22 -10.67
CA ALA A 125 -9.37 -6.98 -9.97
C ALA A 125 -9.36 -5.67 -9.16
N CYS A 126 -8.19 -5.23 -8.70
CA CYS A 126 -8.04 -4.00 -7.93
C CYS A 126 -8.25 -2.74 -8.79
N ALA A 127 -7.66 -2.68 -9.99
CA ALA A 127 -7.87 -1.58 -10.93
C ALA A 127 -9.31 -1.57 -11.48
N THR A 128 -9.84 -2.77 -11.74
CA THR A 128 -11.14 -2.96 -12.38
C THR A 128 -12.33 -2.73 -11.45
N GLY A 129 -12.19 -3.00 -10.14
CA GLY A 129 -13.35 -3.02 -9.23
C GLY A 129 -13.02 -2.78 -7.74
N GLY A 130 -11.85 -2.21 -7.42
CA GLY A 130 -11.33 -2.11 -6.03
C GLY A 130 -10.79 -3.44 -5.46
N GLY A 131 -11.18 -4.58 -6.03
CA GLY A 131 -10.66 -5.90 -5.68
C GLY A 131 -10.99 -6.29 -4.24
N PRO A 132 -10.07 -6.92 -3.48
CA PRO A 132 -10.30 -7.29 -2.09
C PRO A 132 -10.34 -6.10 -1.13
N PHE A 133 -9.93 -4.90 -1.59
CA PHE A 133 -9.94 -3.65 -0.82
C PHE A 133 -11.12 -2.73 -1.20
N LYS A 134 -12.09 -3.25 -1.98
CA LYS A 134 -13.29 -2.52 -2.38
C LYS A 134 -14.04 -2.00 -1.14
N GLU A 135 -14.69 -0.84 -1.28
CA GLU A 135 -15.46 -0.15 -0.23
C GLU A 135 -14.67 0.38 0.97
N GLY A 136 -13.36 0.13 1.04
CA GLY A 136 -12.48 0.78 2.02
C GLY A 136 -12.37 2.29 1.80
N TYR A 137 -12.19 3.06 2.88
CA TYR A 137 -12.30 4.53 2.87
C TYR A 137 -11.32 5.27 1.95
N ASN A 138 -10.17 4.67 1.60
CA ASN A 138 -9.14 5.24 0.73
C ASN A 138 -9.07 4.65 -0.70
N VAL A 139 -9.83 3.59 -1.01
CA VAL A 139 -9.68 2.84 -2.28
C VAL A 139 -10.78 3.22 -3.27
N VAL A 140 -10.44 3.42 -4.55
CA VAL A 140 -11.46 3.69 -5.58
C VAL A 140 -12.17 2.40 -5.99
N SER A 141 -13.47 2.47 -6.30
CA SER A 141 -14.25 1.27 -6.66
C SER A 141 -13.97 0.71 -8.06
N GLY A 142 -13.08 1.33 -8.84
CA GLY A 142 -12.80 1.03 -10.24
C GLY A 142 -12.20 2.24 -10.95
N ILE A 143 -11.26 2.02 -11.87
CA ILE A 143 -10.60 3.07 -12.66
C ILE A 143 -11.49 3.56 -13.82
N ASP A 144 -12.42 2.71 -14.27
CA ASP A 144 -13.47 2.96 -15.27
C ASP A 144 -14.37 4.15 -14.95
N LYS A 145 -14.53 4.47 -13.66
CA LYS A 145 -15.26 5.66 -13.19
C LYS A 145 -14.57 6.99 -13.49
N TYR A 146 -13.29 6.98 -13.81
CA TYR A 146 -12.46 8.18 -13.98
C TYR A 146 -11.70 8.22 -15.32
N LEU A 147 -11.48 7.07 -15.96
CA LEU A 147 -10.77 6.94 -17.24
C LEU A 147 -11.53 5.99 -18.18
N PRO A 148 -11.55 6.27 -19.50
CA PRO A 148 -12.18 5.38 -20.47
C PRO A 148 -11.33 4.12 -20.67
N VAL A 149 -11.72 3.00 -20.04
CA VAL A 149 -11.01 1.72 -20.15
C VAL A 149 -11.40 0.98 -21.44
N ASP A 150 -10.40 0.64 -22.26
CA ASP A 150 -10.59 -0.08 -23.52
C ASP A 150 -10.58 -1.60 -23.34
N VAL A 151 -9.71 -2.11 -22.44
CA VAL A 151 -9.53 -3.54 -22.19
C VAL A 151 -9.42 -3.80 -20.68
N TYR A 152 -10.16 -4.79 -20.21
CA TYR A 152 -10.15 -5.28 -18.84
C TYR A 152 -9.45 -6.64 -18.75
N ILE A 153 -8.52 -6.77 -17.81
CA ILE A 153 -7.74 -8.01 -17.60
C ILE A 153 -8.00 -8.52 -16.18
N PRO A 154 -8.91 -9.49 -15.99
CA PRO A 154 -9.27 -9.99 -14.67
C PRO A 154 -8.17 -10.88 -14.06
N GLY A 155 -7.98 -10.79 -12.74
CA GLY A 155 -7.03 -11.62 -11.98
C GLY A 155 -6.59 -10.94 -10.68
N CYS A 156 -5.91 -11.66 -9.78
CA CYS A 156 -5.44 -11.09 -8.50
C CYS A 156 -4.17 -11.80 -7.96
N PRO A 157 -2.97 -11.55 -8.55
CA PRO A 157 -2.74 -10.81 -9.80
C PRO A 157 -3.16 -11.64 -11.04
N PRO A 158 -3.42 -11.00 -12.19
CA PRO A 158 -3.52 -11.70 -13.47
C PRO A 158 -2.13 -12.21 -13.90
N THR A 159 -2.08 -13.34 -14.59
CA THR A 159 -0.82 -13.93 -15.06
C THR A 159 -0.22 -13.13 -16.23
N PRO A 160 1.09 -13.28 -16.53
CA PRO A 160 1.72 -12.61 -17.67
C PRO A 160 1.03 -12.93 -19.00
N GLN A 161 0.58 -14.18 -19.19
CA GLN A 161 -0.18 -14.60 -20.38
C GLN A 161 -1.55 -13.90 -20.50
N ALA A 162 -2.18 -13.54 -19.37
CA ALA A 162 -3.43 -12.77 -19.39
C ALA A 162 -3.19 -11.33 -19.87
N LEU A 163 -2.04 -10.71 -19.54
CA LEU A 163 -1.65 -9.41 -20.09
C LEU A 163 -1.39 -9.52 -21.61
N LEU A 164 -0.65 -10.53 -22.06
CA LEU A 164 -0.44 -10.78 -23.51
C LEU A 164 -1.77 -10.94 -24.27
N ASN A 165 -2.74 -11.67 -23.71
CA ASN A 165 -4.06 -11.81 -24.29
C ASN A 165 -4.82 -10.46 -24.34
N GLY A 166 -4.71 -9.64 -23.29
CA GLY A 166 -5.25 -8.28 -23.27
C GLY A 166 -4.67 -7.39 -24.37
N LEU A 167 -3.37 -7.47 -24.64
CA LEU A 167 -2.72 -6.78 -25.76
C LEU A 167 -3.26 -7.27 -27.11
N ILE A 168 -3.45 -8.58 -27.29
CA ILE A 168 -4.08 -9.14 -28.51
C ILE A 168 -5.53 -8.63 -28.68
N MET A 169 -6.29 -8.46 -27.58
CA MET A 169 -7.64 -7.85 -27.66
C MET A 169 -7.57 -6.38 -28.06
N LEU A 170 -6.60 -5.61 -27.55
CA LEU A 170 -6.39 -4.22 -27.95
C LEU A 170 -5.99 -4.12 -29.43
N GLN A 171 -5.10 -4.98 -29.91
CA GLN A 171 -4.72 -5.05 -31.33
C GLN A 171 -5.93 -5.34 -32.23
N LYS A 172 -6.82 -6.27 -31.83
CA LYS A 172 -8.08 -6.53 -32.54
C LYS A 172 -9.05 -5.35 -32.52
N LYS A 173 -9.06 -4.54 -31.45
CA LYS A 173 -9.83 -3.29 -31.41
C LYS A 173 -9.28 -2.30 -32.43
N ILE A 174 -7.96 -2.09 -32.46
CA ILE A 174 -7.26 -1.22 -33.41
C ILE A 174 -7.53 -1.65 -34.87
N ASP A 175 -7.46 -2.96 -35.18
CA ASP A 175 -7.78 -3.48 -36.52
C ASP A 175 -9.20 -3.13 -36.99
N GLY A 176 -10.15 -2.92 -36.07
CA GLY A 176 -11.55 -2.57 -36.36
C GLY A 176 -11.85 -1.07 -36.51
N GLU A 177 -10.88 -0.19 -36.23
CA GLU A 177 -11.05 1.26 -36.31
C GLU A 177 -10.92 1.79 -37.75
N ARG A 178 -11.55 2.93 -38.05
CA ARG A 178 -11.42 3.62 -39.35
C ARG A 178 -11.01 5.07 -39.14
N ILE A 179 -10.06 5.57 -39.92
CA ILE A 179 -9.50 6.92 -39.79
C ILE A 179 -10.55 8.05 -39.88
N THR A 180 -11.69 7.76 -40.51
CA THR A 180 -12.85 8.66 -40.68
C THR A 180 -13.86 8.61 -39.52
N GLN A 181 -13.84 7.57 -38.70
CA GLN A 181 -14.73 7.35 -37.55
C GLN A 181 -14.05 7.63 -36.21
N THR A 182 -12.72 7.68 -36.20
CA THR A 182 -11.90 7.82 -34.99
C THR A 182 -11.95 9.25 -34.42
N PRO A 183 -12.29 9.44 -33.12
CA PRO A 183 -12.58 10.77 -32.55
C PRO A 183 -11.44 11.80 -32.60
N TRP A 184 -10.18 11.38 -32.62
CA TRP A 184 -9.03 12.29 -32.51
C TRP A 184 -8.74 13.11 -33.77
N TYR A 185 -9.26 12.70 -34.93
CA TYR A 185 -9.17 13.49 -36.18
C TYR A 185 -10.42 14.34 -36.44
N ARG A 186 -11.35 14.38 -35.48
CA ARG A 186 -12.61 15.14 -35.56
C ARG A 186 -12.56 16.33 -34.61
N ASN A 187 -12.70 17.54 -35.16
CA ASN A 187 -12.80 18.78 -34.40
C ASN A 187 -14.20 18.99 -33.78
N ASP A 188 -15.16 18.12 -34.12
CA ASP A 188 -16.60 18.20 -33.81
C ASP A 188 -17.04 17.27 -32.66
N VAL A 189 -16.15 16.44 -32.12
CA VAL A 189 -16.47 15.62 -30.94
C VAL A 189 -16.33 16.47 -29.69
N GLU A 190 -17.46 16.98 -29.19
CA GLU A 190 -17.57 17.30 -27.76
C GLU A 190 -17.24 16.03 -26.99
N ARG A 191 -16.07 16.02 -26.35
CA ARG A 191 -15.64 14.89 -25.57
C ARG A 191 -16.34 14.96 -24.23
N ASP A 192 -17.32 14.07 -24.02
CA ASP A 192 -17.63 13.51 -22.70
C ASP A 192 -16.44 12.66 -22.19
N ILE A 193 -15.22 13.21 -22.22
CA ILE A 193 -14.28 12.90 -21.16
C ILE A 193 -14.95 13.49 -19.92
N PRO A 194 -15.33 12.69 -18.92
CA PRO A 194 -15.62 13.27 -17.63
C PRO A 194 -14.34 13.98 -17.20
N ILE A 195 -14.32 15.32 -17.27
CA ILE A 195 -13.40 16.12 -16.46
C ILE A 195 -13.57 15.50 -15.09
N PRO A 196 -12.54 14.85 -14.52
CA PRO A 196 -12.75 13.99 -13.36
C PRO A 196 -13.29 14.88 -12.26
N VAL A 197 -14.60 14.78 -12.03
CA VAL A 197 -15.27 15.35 -10.87
C VAL A 197 -14.88 14.44 -9.74
N LEU A 198 -13.62 14.65 -9.34
CA LEU A 198 -13.07 14.29 -8.06
C LEU A 198 -14.18 14.57 -7.05
N GLY A 199 -14.72 13.48 -6.47
CA GLY A 199 -15.90 13.55 -5.62
C GLY A 199 -15.63 14.40 -4.37
N PRO A 200 -16.61 14.53 -3.45
CA PRO A 200 -16.40 15.29 -2.20
C PRO A 200 -15.15 14.85 -1.40
N ASP A 201 -14.69 13.61 -1.59
CA ASP A 201 -13.50 13.02 -0.95
C ASP A 201 -12.15 13.31 -1.66
N LEU A 202 -12.16 13.99 -2.81
CA LEU A 202 -11.00 14.18 -3.67
C LEU A 202 -10.85 15.65 -4.04
N ILE A 203 -9.76 16.29 -3.60
CA ILE A 203 -9.49 17.70 -3.88
C ILE A 203 -8.08 17.83 -4.45
N ASP A 204 -7.89 18.63 -5.51
CA ASP A 204 -6.54 19.00 -5.95
C ASP A 204 -5.96 19.99 -4.94
N LEU A 205 -4.97 19.55 -4.17
CA LEU A 205 -4.32 20.33 -3.12
C LEU A 205 -3.78 21.69 -3.60
N ARG A 206 -3.47 21.85 -4.90
CA ARG A 206 -3.01 23.13 -5.47
C ARG A 206 -4.13 24.11 -5.75
N THR A 207 -5.37 23.62 -5.87
CA THR A 207 -6.55 24.48 -5.98
C THR A 207 -7.16 24.74 -4.62
N VAL A 208 -6.70 24.13 -3.52
CA VAL A 208 -7.23 24.36 -2.16
C VAL A 208 -7.08 25.81 -1.74
N GLU A 209 -5.90 26.41 -1.86
CA GLU A 209 -5.69 27.83 -1.50
C GLU A 209 -6.54 28.75 -2.39
N LEU A 210 -6.52 28.56 -3.72
CA LEU A 210 -7.36 29.28 -4.68
C LEU A 210 -8.87 29.11 -4.42
N THR A 211 -9.30 27.95 -3.94
CA THR A 211 -10.71 27.66 -3.62
C THR A 211 -11.07 28.21 -2.25
N ALA A 212 -10.15 28.19 -1.28
CA ALA A 212 -10.34 28.79 0.04
C ALA A 212 -10.40 30.32 -0.04
N GLU A 213 -9.51 30.96 -0.80
CA GLU A 213 -9.54 32.39 -1.11
C GLU A 213 -10.85 32.78 -1.81
N LYS A 214 -11.26 32.05 -2.86
CA LYS A 214 -12.52 32.31 -3.55
C LYS A 214 -13.76 32.00 -2.71
N THR A 215 -13.70 31.00 -1.83
CA THR A 215 -14.78 30.70 -0.88
C THR A 215 -14.86 31.79 0.19
N ALA A 216 -13.73 32.33 0.64
CA ALA A 216 -13.67 33.46 1.55
C ALA A 216 -14.20 34.75 0.89
N GLN A 217 -13.83 35.02 -0.37
CA GLN A 217 -14.38 36.14 -1.15
C GLN A 217 -15.90 35.99 -1.35
N GLY A 218 -16.38 34.82 -1.80
CA GLY A 218 -17.82 34.56 -1.93
C GLY A 218 -18.60 34.59 -0.61
N LEU A 219 -17.97 34.24 0.53
CA LEU A 219 -18.54 34.39 1.86
C LEU A 219 -18.53 35.84 2.37
N VAL A 220 -17.63 36.69 1.88
CA VAL A 220 -17.65 38.14 2.15
C VAL A 220 -18.74 38.80 1.33
N GLU A 221 -18.81 38.53 0.02
CA GLU A 221 -19.85 39.05 -0.88
C GLU A 221 -21.26 38.62 -0.43
N ALA A 222 -21.48 37.33 -0.14
CA ALA A 222 -22.77 36.84 0.37
C ALA A 222 -23.16 37.41 1.75
N ARG A 223 -22.17 37.85 2.55
CA ARG A 223 -22.38 38.47 3.87
C ARG A 223 -22.65 39.98 3.79
N GLU A 224 -22.27 40.63 2.70
CA GLU A 224 -22.65 42.02 2.41
C GLU A 224 -24.04 42.13 1.76
N GLU A 225 -24.45 41.15 0.93
CA GLU A 225 -25.77 41.16 0.29
C GLU A 225 -26.97 40.81 1.22
N THR A 226 -26.74 40.15 2.37
CA THR A 226 -27.82 39.56 3.19
C THR A 226 -28.15 40.32 4.49
N LEU A 227 -28.38 41.64 4.39
CA LEU A 227 -28.80 42.48 5.53
C LEU A 227 -30.17 43.19 5.35
N VAL A 228 -31.27 42.43 5.50
CA VAL A 228 -32.55 42.94 6.06
C VAL A 228 -33.29 41.84 6.86
N LYS A 229 -33.76 42.17 8.08
CA LYS A 229 -34.86 41.48 8.81
C LYS A 229 -36.02 42.49 8.91
N PRO A 230 -37.31 42.12 8.76
CA PRO A 230 -38.03 41.08 9.52
C PRO A 230 -38.90 40.16 8.61
N THR A 231 -39.85 39.29 9.03
CA THR A 231 -40.55 39.04 10.32
C THR A 231 -40.95 37.54 10.43
N LYS A 232 -41.51 37.08 11.56
CA LYS A 232 -42.15 35.76 11.69
C LYS A 232 -43.61 35.76 11.20
N ILE A 233 -44.00 34.71 10.47
CA ILE A 233 -45.39 34.32 10.16
C ILE A 233 -45.51 32.80 10.49
N PRO A 234 -46.65 32.30 11.03
CA PRO A 234 -46.68 31.01 11.74
C PRO A 234 -46.86 29.78 10.84
N ALA A 235 -46.61 28.60 11.41
CA ALA A 235 -46.60 27.31 10.71
C ALA A 235 -47.98 26.89 10.18
N PRO A 236 -48.06 26.25 8.98
CA PRO A 236 -49.27 25.61 8.50
C PRO A 236 -49.67 24.41 9.35
N GLN A 237 -50.98 24.17 9.46
CA GLN A 237 -51.57 23.05 10.21
C GLN A 237 -51.69 21.79 9.32
N HIS A 238 -51.73 20.62 9.96
CA HIS A 238 -52.01 19.35 9.30
C HIS A 238 -53.41 19.33 8.67
N GLU A 239 -53.50 18.95 7.39
CA GLU A 239 -54.77 18.57 6.77
C GLU A 239 -55.12 17.10 7.07
N VAL A 240 -56.42 16.81 7.07
CA VAL A 240 -57.02 15.56 7.56
C VAL A 240 -57.62 14.78 6.39
N GLU A 241 -57.23 13.51 6.22
CA GLU A 241 -57.87 12.59 5.27
C GLU A 241 -59.20 12.03 5.82
N PRO A 242 -60.26 11.90 4.98
CA PRO A 242 -61.48 11.17 5.33
C PRO A 242 -61.49 9.70 4.86
N HIS A 243 -61.90 8.79 5.74
CA HIS A 243 -61.96 7.32 5.53
C HIS A 243 -63.19 6.80 4.75
N ALA A 244 -63.01 5.69 4.00
CA ALA A 244 -63.95 4.55 3.77
C ALA A 244 -63.33 3.56 2.74
N ASN A 245 -63.40 2.21 2.78
CA ASN A 245 -63.99 1.21 3.68
C ASN A 245 -63.36 -0.21 3.45
N GLY A 246 -63.15 -1.03 4.51
CA GLY A 246 -63.06 -2.52 4.54
C GLY A 246 -61.98 -3.24 3.69
N VAL A 247 -61.26 -4.29 4.11
CA VAL A 247 -61.47 -5.41 5.07
C VAL A 247 -60.08 -5.86 5.62
N PRO A 248 -59.92 -6.49 6.81
CA PRO A 248 -58.68 -6.40 7.58
C PRO A 248 -57.73 -7.62 7.56
N GLU A 249 -56.44 -7.34 7.82
CA GLU A 249 -55.42 -8.30 8.31
C GLU A 249 -54.76 -7.76 9.61
N PRO A 250 -54.19 -8.63 10.48
CA PRO A 250 -53.93 -8.30 11.88
C PRO A 250 -52.65 -7.49 12.14
N ALA A 251 -52.72 -6.61 13.15
CA ALA A 251 -51.63 -5.73 13.54
C ALA A 251 -50.44 -6.46 14.21
N PRO A 252 -49.18 -6.09 13.91
CA PRO A 252 -48.01 -6.54 14.65
C PRO A 252 -47.87 -5.80 15.99
N ALA A 253 -47.44 -6.51 17.03
CA ALA A 253 -47.28 -5.96 18.38
C ALA A 253 -46.18 -4.88 18.46
N ALA A 254 -46.43 -3.84 19.27
CA ALA A 254 -45.44 -2.80 19.55
C ALA A 254 -44.19 -3.38 20.23
N LYS A 255 -43.01 -3.16 19.62
CA LYS A 255 -41.72 -3.41 20.25
C LYS A 255 -41.28 -2.16 21.02
N GLY A 256 -40.68 -2.36 22.19
CA GLY A 256 -39.99 -1.30 22.93
C GLY A 256 -38.80 -0.72 22.14
N PRO A 257 -38.26 0.43 22.58
CA PRO A 257 -37.21 1.15 21.86
C PRO A 257 -35.99 0.27 21.60
N SER A 258 -35.41 0.40 20.42
CA SER A 258 -34.25 -0.39 20.03
C SER A 258 -32.99 0.10 20.74
N LYS A 259 -31.93 -0.72 20.71
CA LYS A 259 -30.61 -0.33 21.25
C LYS A 259 -30.07 0.96 20.59
N ILE A 260 -30.46 1.21 19.34
CA ILE A 260 -30.11 2.43 18.57
C ILE A 260 -30.82 3.66 19.12
N ASP A 261 -32.08 3.53 19.57
CA ASP A 261 -32.85 4.65 20.10
C ASP A 261 -32.35 5.08 21.49
N LEU A 262 -31.94 4.13 22.31
CA LEU A 262 -31.27 4.37 23.59
C LEU A 262 -29.91 5.06 23.41
N ILE A 263 -29.13 4.66 22.40
CA ILE A 263 -27.85 5.31 22.06
C ILE A 263 -28.10 6.75 21.55
N ARG A 264 -29.15 6.97 20.74
CA ARG A 264 -29.54 8.32 20.28
C ARG A 264 -30.03 9.23 21.42
N ALA A 265 -30.76 8.72 22.40
CA ALA A 265 -31.15 9.47 23.59
C ALA A 265 -29.92 9.88 24.42
N LYS A 266 -28.99 8.94 24.64
CA LYS A 266 -27.72 9.22 25.36
C LYS A 266 -26.86 10.25 24.62
N ALA A 267 -26.78 10.17 23.28
CA ALA A 267 -26.05 11.13 22.45
C ALA A 267 -26.69 12.53 22.40
N LYS A 268 -27.96 12.68 22.78
CA LYS A 268 -28.67 13.97 22.91
C LYS A 268 -28.66 14.55 24.33
N GLY A 269 -28.09 13.83 25.31
CA GLY A 269 -28.10 14.25 26.71
C GLY A 269 -29.47 14.14 27.39
N GLU A 270 -30.40 13.36 26.84
CA GLU A 270 -31.72 13.15 27.42
C GLU A 270 -31.68 12.07 28.52
N ALA A 271 -32.41 12.29 29.63
CA ALA A 271 -32.41 11.38 30.77
C ALA A 271 -33.18 10.07 30.46
N VAL A 272 -32.51 8.93 30.64
CA VAL A 272 -33.11 7.60 30.42
C VAL A 272 -33.90 7.19 31.67
N PRO A 273 -35.17 6.76 31.56
CA PRO A 273 -35.95 6.33 32.72
C PRO A 273 -35.51 4.95 33.23
N GLU A 274 -35.35 4.82 34.55
CA GLU A 274 -35.09 3.53 35.21
C GLU A 274 -36.31 2.61 35.12
N THR A 275 -36.17 1.47 34.45
CA THR A 275 -37.26 0.50 34.28
C THR A 275 -37.36 -0.45 35.48
N ASN A 276 -38.14 -0.06 36.48
CA ASN A 276 -38.82 -1.03 37.34
C ASN A 276 -40.18 -1.42 36.72
N ASP A 277 -40.64 -2.63 37.03
CA ASP A 277 -41.94 -3.23 36.70
C ASP A 277 -42.29 -3.49 35.22
N VAL A 278 -41.95 -4.69 34.75
CA VAL A 278 -42.70 -5.41 33.69
C VAL A 278 -42.95 -6.87 34.15
N PRO A 279 -44.17 -7.44 34.03
CA PRO A 279 -44.47 -8.78 34.55
C PRO A 279 -43.80 -9.92 33.77
N ALA A 280 -43.57 -11.05 34.45
CA ALA A 280 -42.83 -12.20 33.93
C ALA A 280 -43.47 -12.86 32.69
N ALA A 281 -42.74 -12.85 31.57
CA ALA A 281 -43.09 -13.61 30.37
C ALA A 281 -42.36 -14.96 30.33
N VAL A 282 -43.17 -16.03 30.29
CA VAL A 282 -42.89 -17.48 30.14
C VAL A 282 -41.47 -17.87 29.71
N ALA A 283 -40.84 -18.73 30.52
CA ALA A 283 -39.50 -19.26 30.31
C ALA A 283 -39.33 -20.05 29.00
N LYS A 284 -38.30 -19.70 28.21
CA LYS A 284 -37.72 -20.60 27.19
C LYS A 284 -36.93 -21.73 27.89
N PRO A 285 -36.83 -22.93 27.29
CA PRO A 285 -36.08 -24.03 27.87
C PRO A 285 -34.62 -23.63 28.14
N ALA A 286 -34.10 -24.00 29.31
CA ALA A 286 -32.78 -23.61 29.76
C ALA A 286 -31.71 -23.93 28.71
N ALA A 287 -30.99 -22.91 28.25
CA ALA A 287 -29.76 -23.10 27.50
C ALA A 287 -28.82 -23.96 28.36
N LYS A 288 -28.25 -25.02 27.76
CA LYS A 288 -27.24 -25.85 28.45
C LYS A 288 -26.18 -24.92 29.03
N PRO A 289 -25.78 -25.09 30.30
CA PRO A 289 -24.87 -24.16 30.96
C PRO A 289 -23.64 -23.97 30.08
N ALA A 290 -23.34 -22.72 29.74
CA ALA A 290 -22.18 -22.39 28.93
C ALA A 290 -20.97 -23.02 29.60
N LYS A 291 -20.36 -24.00 28.93
CA LYS A 291 -19.16 -24.68 29.40
C LYS A 291 -18.15 -23.55 29.64
N LYS A 292 -17.77 -23.29 30.90
CA LYS A 292 -16.84 -22.21 31.26
C LYS A 292 -15.72 -22.24 30.23
N VAL A 293 -15.58 -21.16 29.47
CA VAL A 293 -14.47 -21.03 28.51
C VAL A 293 -13.23 -21.24 29.37
N LYS A 294 -12.50 -22.33 29.11
CA LYS A 294 -11.18 -22.47 29.70
C LYS A 294 -10.39 -21.31 29.14
N ARG A 295 -10.16 -20.29 29.97
CA ARG A 295 -9.11 -19.32 29.71
C ARG A 295 -7.88 -20.18 29.47
N ALA A 296 -7.35 -20.16 28.25
CA ALA A 296 -6.14 -20.91 27.97
C ALA A 296 -5.10 -20.45 28.98
N GLU A 297 -4.38 -21.40 29.59
CA GLU A 297 -3.21 -21.02 30.36
C GLU A 297 -2.33 -20.22 29.41
N ALA A 298 -2.02 -18.98 29.79
CA ALA A 298 -1.25 -18.09 28.95
C ALA A 298 0.06 -18.81 28.66
N ARG A 299 0.26 -19.26 27.42
CA ARG A 299 1.58 -19.73 27.02
C ARG A 299 2.52 -18.57 27.27
N PRO A 300 3.64 -18.75 27.99
CA PRO A 300 4.67 -17.73 28.05
C PRO A 300 5.01 -17.39 26.60
N SER A 301 4.72 -16.15 26.25
CA SER A 301 4.77 -15.63 24.88
C SER A 301 6.19 -15.82 24.33
N LEU A 302 6.30 -16.08 23.02
CA LEU A 302 7.60 -16.42 22.42
C LEU A 302 8.61 -15.31 22.73
N VAL A 303 9.58 -15.66 23.57
CA VAL A 303 10.79 -14.89 23.86
C VAL A 303 10.53 -13.55 24.58
N TRP A 304 9.68 -13.58 25.61
CA TRP A 304 9.58 -12.51 26.61
C TRP A 304 10.55 -12.76 27.76
N LEU A 305 10.89 -11.71 28.53
CA LEU A 305 11.82 -11.76 29.69
C LEU A 305 11.45 -12.78 30.80
N GLY A 306 10.27 -13.40 30.70
CA GLY A 306 9.70 -14.34 31.67
C GLY A 306 9.15 -13.62 32.89
N ASP A 307 8.08 -14.16 33.49
CA ASP A 307 7.37 -13.48 34.58
C ASP A 307 8.31 -13.07 35.73
N ALA A 308 9.24 -13.95 36.12
CA ALA A 308 10.23 -13.67 37.15
C ALA A 308 11.16 -12.50 36.81
N GLY A 309 11.66 -12.44 35.57
CA GLY A 309 12.53 -11.34 35.11
C GLY A 309 11.77 -10.02 34.93
N LEU A 310 10.49 -10.09 34.54
CA LEU A 310 9.60 -8.94 34.47
C LEU A 310 9.29 -8.36 35.86
N HIS A 311 9.04 -9.22 36.86
CA HIS A 311 8.86 -8.82 38.25
C HIS A 311 10.13 -8.15 38.82
N GLU A 312 11.30 -8.73 38.60
CA GLU A 312 12.59 -8.13 39.01
C GLU A 312 12.80 -6.76 38.33
N LEU A 313 12.49 -6.64 37.04
CA LEU A 313 12.60 -5.39 36.29
C LEU A 313 11.66 -4.30 36.84
N ALA A 314 10.40 -4.64 37.12
CA ALA A 314 9.44 -3.71 37.70
C ALA A 314 9.87 -3.25 39.10
N GLU A 315 10.38 -4.14 39.95
CA GLU A 315 10.90 -3.80 41.27
C GLU A 315 12.11 -2.85 41.19
N ARG A 316 13.06 -3.12 40.29
CA ARG A 316 14.23 -2.25 40.04
C ARG A 316 13.83 -0.85 39.55
N ILE A 317 12.87 -0.74 38.63
CA ILE A 317 12.38 0.55 38.12
C ILE A 317 11.67 1.33 39.24
N ASN A 318 10.77 0.69 39.99
CA ASN A 318 10.05 1.32 41.10
C ASN A 318 11.00 1.75 42.25
N THR A 319 12.07 0.99 42.51
CA THR A 319 13.11 1.36 43.48
C THR A 319 13.86 2.64 43.06
N ARG A 320 14.03 2.86 41.75
CA ARG A 320 14.81 3.98 41.20
C ARG A 320 14.00 5.26 40.99
N PHE A 321 12.79 5.16 40.45
CA PHE A 321 11.97 6.32 40.05
C PHE A 321 10.83 6.63 41.01
N GLY A 322 10.57 5.76 41.99
CA GLY A 322 9.51 5.90 42.98
C GLY A 322 8.50 4.76 42.90
N GLN A 323 7.86 4.45 44.04
CA GLN A 323 6.84 3.41 44.10
C GLN A 323 5.68 3.70 43.13
N GLU A 324 5.15 2.65 42.52
CA GLU A 324 4.08 2.73 41.50
C GLU A 324 4.44 3.57 40.26
N THR A 325 5.72 3.67 39.89
CA THR A 325 6.10 4.21 38.56
C THR A 325 5.70 3.24 37.44
N VAL A 326 5.81 1.93 37.71
CA VAL A 326 5.52 0.84 36.78
C VAL A 326 4.68 -0.25 37.45
N THR A 327 3.63 -0.69 36.77
CA THR A 327 2.73 -1.77 37.19
C THR A 327 2.70 -2.88 36.13
N ILE A 328 2.75 -4.14 36.53
CA ILE A 328 2.68 -5.26 35.58
C ILE A 328 1.22 -5.53 35.18
N ILE A 329 0.94 -5.55 33.88
CA ILE A 329 -0.36 -5.87 33.29
C ILE A 329 -0.12 -6.85 32.14
N GLN A 330 -0.73 -8.04 32.19
CA GLN A 330 -0.71 -9.04 31.11
C GLN A 330 0.69 -9.33 30.52
N ALA A 331 1.69 -9.54 31.38
CA ALA A 331 3.10 -9.75 31.04
C ALA A 331 3.85 -8.54 30.42
N ALA A 332 3.28 -7.33 30.50
CA ALA A 332 3.91 -6.07 30.10
C ALA A 332 4.00 -5.06 31.26
N LEU A 333 4.78 -3.99 31.07
CA LEU A 333 5.03 -2.93 32.04
C LEU A 333 4.20 -1.68 31.72
N LEU A 334 3.11 -1.43 32.43
CA LEU A 334 2.39 -0.15 32.36
C LEU A 334 3.21 0.93 33.07
N VAL A 335 3.65 1.94 32.32
CA VAL A 335 4.44 3.09 32.79
C VAL A 335 3.56 4.35 32.83
N LYS A 336 3.71 5.17 33.87
CA LYS A 336 3.08 6.50 33.93
C LYS A 336 3.63 7.43 32.81
N PRO A 337 2.79 8.17 32.06
CA PRO A 337 3.24 8.95 30.89
C PRO A 337 4.42 9.88 31.20
N GLU A 338 4.40 10.55 32.34
CA GLU A 338 5.39 11.56 32.76
C GLU A 338 6.78 10.95 33.00
N GLN A 339 6.85 9.66 33.30
CA GLN A 339 8.08 8.92 33.57
C GLN A 339 8.59 8.11 32.36
N LEU A 340 7.81 8.05 31.27
CA LEU A 340 8.11 7.24 30.09
C LEU A 340 9.53 7.47 29.56
N VAL A 341 9.88 8.72 29.26
CA VAL A 341 11.20 9.09 28.70
C VAL A 341 12.35 8.74 29.67
N ALA A 342 12.13 8.90 30.98
CA ALA A 342 13.14 8.65 32.00
C ALA A 342 13.39 7.13 32.17
N VAL A 343 12.32 6.34 32.23
CA VAL A 343 12.38 4.87 32.28
C VAL A 343 13.01 4.31 30.99
N SER A 344 12.60 4.80 29.82
CA SER A 344 13.16 4.40 28.53
C SER A 344 14.66 4.65 28.41
N ARG A 345 15.16 5.81 28.84
CA ARG A 345 16.61 6.10 28.89
C ARG A 345 17.36 5.16 29.82
N TYR A 346 16.82 4.88 31.01
CA TYR A 346 17.42 3.93 31.95
C TYR A 346 17.50 2.51 31.36
N LEU A 347 16.44 2.04 30.67
CA LEU A 347 16.40 0.73 30.01
C LEU A 347 17.42 0.60 28.86
N ARG A 348 17.62 1.68 28.10
CA ARG A 348 18.59 1.75 26.99
C ARG A 348 20.04 1.80 27.49
N ASP A 349 20.35 2.73 28.38
CA ASP A 349 21.73 3.14 28.69
C ASP A 349 22.34 2.41 29.90
N GLU A 350 21.54 2.20 30.96
CA GLU A 350 22.04 1.81 32.29
C GLU A 350 21.67 0.38 32.70
N TYR A 351 20.53 -0.15 32.22
CA TYR A 351 20.08 -1.49 32.60
C TYR A 351 21.01 -2.58 32.02
N PRO A 352 21.40 -3.64 32.76
CA PRO A 352 22.43 -4.59 32.32
C PRO A 352 22.15 -5.33 31.01
N ILE A 353 20.87 -5.52 30.63
CA ILE A 353 20.50 -6.15 29.36
C ILE A 353 20.62 -5.16 28.18
N ARG A 354 20.54 -3.84 28.44
CA ARG A 354 20.50 -2.75 27.45
C ARG A 354 19.48 -2.96 26.33
N TYR A 355 18.32 -2.35 26.51
CA TYR A 355 17.26 -2.30 25.51
C TYR A 355 17.56 -1.22 24.47
N ASP A 356 18.52 -1.52 23.60
CA ASP A 356 19.03 -0.61 22.58
C ASP A 356 18.17 -0.58 21.30
N TYR A 357 17.33 -1.59 21.08
CA TYR A 357 16.56 -1.76 19.85
C TYR A 357 15.05 -1.72 20.09
N LEU A 358 14.39 -0.67 19.57
CA LEU A 358 12.93 -0.55 19.54
C LEU A 358 12.39 -1.43 18.39
N VAL A 359 11.73 -2.53 18.74
CA VAL A 359 11.20 -3.53 17.80
C VAL A 359 9.97 -3.00 17.09
N SER A 360 8.97 -2.54 17.85
CA SER A 360 7.66 -2.10 17.34
C SER A 360 7.04 -1.08 18.28
N LEU A 361 6.27 -0.15 17.73
CA LEU A 361 5.39 0.77 18.45
C LEU A 361 3.99 0.65 17.86
N GLN A 362 3.00 0.44 18.72
CA GLN A 362 1.63 0.11 18.32
C GLN A 362 0.62 0.72 19.30
N SER A 363 -0.67 0.69 18.94
CA SER A 363 -1.74 1.29 19.76
C SER A 363 -3.02 0.47 19.73
N VAL A 364 -3.77 0.51 20.84
CA VAL A 364 -5.08 -0.15 21.02
C VAL A 364 -6.04 0.85 21.66
N HIS A 365 -7.20 1.07 21.05
CA HIS A 365 -8.28 1.90 21.61
C HIS A 365 -9.28 0.95 22.30
N PHE A 366 -9.34 1.00 23.64
CA PHE A 366 -10.28 0.28 24.50
C PHE A 366 -11.43 1.20 24.93
N GLU A 367 -12.54 0.67 25.47
CA GLU A 367 -13.73 1.50 25.80
C GLU A 367 -13.51 2.65 26.81
N ASP A 368 -12.42 2.61 27.58
CA ASP A 368 -12.10 3.61 28.62
C ASP A 368 -10.79 4.39 28.35
N CYS A 369 -9.94 3.93 27.42
CA CYS A 369 -8.62 4.51 27.16
C CYS A 369 -7.96 4.00 25.87
N ILE A 370 -7.07 4.83 25.30
CA ILE A 370 -6.12 4.40 24.27
C ILE A 370 -4.79 4.02 24.96
N GLU A 371 -4.32 2.80 24.68
CA GLU A 371 -3.06 2.24 25.15
C GLU A 371 -2.03 2.27 24.01
N VAL A 372 -0.84 2.83 24.26
CA VAL A 372 0.32 2.82 23.36
C VAL A 372 1.36 1.85 23.91
N ASN A 373 1.78 0.90 23.08
CA ASN A 373 2.68 -0.17 23.47
C ASN A 373 3.99 -0.05 22.68
N TYR A 374 5.11 -0.11 23.38
CA TYR A 374 6.47 -0.06 22.85
C TYR A 374 7.17 -1.39 23.16
N GLN A 375 7.58 -2.11 22.13
CA GLN A 375 8.27 -3.39 22.25
C GLN A 375 9.77 -3.20 22.09
N LEU A 376 10.56 -3.65 23.06
CA LEU A 376 12.00 -3.42 23.13
C LEU A 376 12.73 -4.76 23.25
N ASP A 377 13.84 -4.90 22.51
CA ASP A 377 14.77 -6.03 22.63
C ASP A 377 16.22 -5.50 22.77
N SER A 378 17.18 -6.41 22.93
CA SER A 378 18.61 -6.08 22.96
C SER A 378 19.33 -6.70 21.77
N THR A 379 20.14 -5.93 21.05
CA THR A 379 21.02 -6.48 20.01
C THR A 379 22.18 -7.30 20.60
N SER A 380 22.56 -6.98 21.84
CA SER A 380 23.69 -7.60 22.55
C SER A 380 23.28 -8.84 23.37
N THR A 381 22.10 -8.80 24.00
CA THR A 381 21.54 -9.92 24.77
C THR A 381 20.22 -10.35 24.11
N GLN A 382 20.37 -10.89 22.91
CA GLN A 382 19.28 -11.18 21.98
C GLN A 382 18.21 -12.10 22.57
N GLY A 383 16.95 -11.85 22.18
CA GLY A 383 15.83 -12.68 22.60
C GLY A 383 15.44 -12.44 24.06
N LYS A 384 15.27 -11.16 24.45
CA LYS A 384 14.77 -10.78 25.79
C LYS A 384 13.70 -9.70 25.72
N LEU A 385 12.75 -9.88 24.80
CA LEU A 385 11.70 -8.90 24.50
C LEU A 385 10.94 -8.48 25.77
N ILE A 386 10.67 -7.18 25.87
CA ILE A 386 9.73 -6.59 26.83
C ILE A 386 8.78 -5.66 26.11
N GLU A 387 7.64 -5.37 26.74
CA GLU A 387 6.70 -4.35 26.29
C GLU A 387 6.48 -3.32 27.40
N LEU A 388 6.63 -2.04 27.05
CA LEU A 388 6.22 -0.90 27.86
C LEU A 388 4.87 -0.43 27.34
N ARG A 389 3.92 -0.16 28.23
CA ARG A 389 2.57 0.32 27.91
C ARG A 389 2.33 1.67 28.53
N VAL A 390 1.59 2.53 27.86
CA VAL A 390 1.20 3.86 28.36
C VAL A 390 -0.26 4.08 28.00
N ARG A 391 -1.08 4.50 28.97
CA ARG A 391 -2.50 4.79 28.76
C ARG A 391 -2.74 6.28 28.75
N THR A 392 -3.45 6.77 27.74
CA THR A 392 -3.97 8.14 27.70
C THR A 392 -5.40 8.16 28.22
N SER A 393 -5.75 9.15 29.06
CA SER A 393 -7.14 9.42 29.43
C SER A 393 -7.89 10.04 28.25
N GLU A 394 -9.00 9.47 27.83
CA GLU A 394 -9.81 9.95 26.69
C GLU A 394 -10.63 11.23 26.95
N VAL A 395 -10.45 11.86 28.11
CA VAL A 395 -11.07 13.14 28.43
C VAL A 395 -10.59 14.16 27.40
N GLU A 396 -11.52 14.77 26.66
CA GLU A 396 -11.33 15.71 25.53
C GLU A 396 -11.00 15.11 24.15
N GLY A 397 -10.91 13.78 24.01
CA GLY A 397 -10.85 13.12 22.69
C GLY A 397 -9.51 13.21 21.94
N GLU A 398 -8.48 13.80 22.55
CA GLU A 398 -7.08 13.76 22.10
C GLU A 398 -6.20 13.25 23.24
N GLY A 399 -5.54 12.10 23.06
CA GLY A 399 -4.58 11.58 24.03
C GLY A 399 -3.19 12.17 23.82
N GLU A 400 -2.47 12.49 24.90
CA GLU A 400 -1.10 13.05 24.83
C GLU A 400 -0.09 12.09 25.49
N VAL A 401 1.03 11.83 24.81
CA VAL A 401 2.11 10.94 25.26
C VAL A 401 3.48 11.59 24.98
N PRO A 402 4.49 11.49 25.86
CA PRO A 402 5.84 11.95 25.52
C PRO A 402 6.50 11.14 24.41
N SER A 403 7.10 11.83 23.44
CA SER A 403 7.82 11.22 22.32
C SER A 403 9.08 10.48 22.76
N LEU A 404 9.31 9.31 22.18
CA LEU A 404 10.51 8.49 22.36
C LEU A 404 11.51 8.60 21.20
N VAL A 405 11.27 9.48 20.21
CA VAL A 405 12.24 9.79 19.13
C VAL A 405 13.60 10.26 19.69
N GLY A 406 13.59 10.96 20.82
CA GLY A 406 14.81 11.35 21.54
C GLY A 406 15.53 10.22 22.30
N VAL A 407 14.99 8.99 22.26
CA VAL A 407 15.57 7.77 22.85
C VAL A 407 15.90 6.74 21.77
N TRP A 408 14.96 6.46 20.86
CA TRP A 408 15.17 5.66 19.65
C TRP A 408 14.65 6.43 18.44
N ARG A 409 15.51 6.76 17.48
CA ARG A 409 15.13 7.47 16.25
C ARG A 409 14.14 6.67 15.39
N GLY A 410 14.17 5.34 15.49
CA GLY A 410 13.18 4.45 14.88
C GLY A 410 11.73 4.68 15.33
N ALA A 411 11.47 5.50 16.35
CA ALA A 411 10.12 5.85 16.78
C ALA A 411 9.41 6.84 15.84
N ASP A 412 10.12 7.67 15.05
CA ASP A 412 9.56 8.79 14.26
C ASP A 412 8.34 8.38 13.41
N PHE A 413 8.55 7.47 12.46
CA PHE A 413 7.49 7.06 11.55
C PHE A 413 6.36 6.30 12.27
N GLN A 414 6.66 5.60 13.35
CA GLN A 414 5.67 4.83 14.12
C GLN A 414 4.80 5.74 15.01
N GLU A 415 5.39 6.75 15.66
CA GLU A 415 4.64 7.78 16.39
C GLU A 415 3.75 8.59 15.44
N ARG A 416 4.25 8.91 14.23
CA ARG A 416 3.45 9.56 13.18
C ARG A 416 2.32 8.68 12.63
N GLU A 417 2.53 7.37 12.48
CA GLU A 417 1.45 6.43 12.11
C GLU A 417 0.36 6.40 13.20
N VAL A 418 0.74 6.31 14.48
CA VAL A 418 -0.23 6.32 15.58
C VAL A 418 -0.95 7.67 15.69
N TYR A 419 -0.27 8.80 15.44
CA TYR A 419 -0.93 10.10 15.31
C TYR A 419 -1.94 10.14 14.15
N ASP A 420 -1.55 9.68 12.96
CA ASP A 420 -2.41 9.70 11.78
C ASP A 420 -3.66 8.80 11.96
N MET A 421 -3.47 7.60 12.52
CA MET A 421 -4.50 6.56 12.57
C MET A 421 -5.32 6.52 13.86
N MET A 422 -4.78 7.02 14.99
CA MET A 422 -5.44 7.09 16.30
C MET A 422 -5.54 8.51 16.89
N GLY A 423 -4.88 9.53 16.33
CA GLY A 423 -4.97 10.91 16.82
C GLY A 423 -4.31 11.14 18.19
N ILE A 424 -3.29 10.36 18.54
CA ILE A 424 -2.50 10.56 19.77
C ILE A 424 -1.40 11.58 19.48
N ARG A 425 -1.30 12.63 20.29
CA ARG A 425 -0.27 13.67 20.17
C ARG A 425 0.99 13.27 20.92
N PHE A 426 2.13 13.31 20.23
CA PHE A 426 3.45 12.99 20.80
C PHE A 426 4.22 14.26 21.16
N THR A 427 4.36 14.56 22.46
CA THR A 427 5.05 15.76 22.92
C THR A 427 6.57 15.65 22.76
N GLY A 428 7.18 16.66 22.12
CA GLY A 428 8.60 16.65 21.80
C GLY A 428 8.97 15.91 20.51
N HIS A 429 8.01 15.40 19.75
CA HIS A 429 8.24 14.85 18.41
C HIS A 429 8.71 15.96 17.45
N PRO A 430 9.76 15.77 16.62
CA PRO A 430 10.34 16.83 15.80
C PRO A 430 9.41 17.36 14.70
N GLU A 431 8.66 16.48 14.02
CA GLU A 431 7.70 16.86 12.98
C GLU A 431 6.48 15.90 13.02
N LEU A 432 5.49 16.21 13.86
CA LEU A 432 4.29 15.36 13.98
C LEU A 432 3.26 15.71 12.90
N THR A 433 3.40 15.13 11.71
CA THR A 433 2.41 15.23 10.62
C THR A 433 1.88 13.85 10.22
N ARG A 434 0.69 13.84 9.60
CA ARG A 434 0.14 12.66 8.90
C ARG A 434 1.17 12.06 7.93
N ILE A 435 1.03 10.76 7.65
CA ILE A 435 2.03 9.96 6.94
C ILE A 435 1.43 8.92 5.98
N LEU A 436 0.22 8.41 6.27
CA LEU A 436 -0.55 7.49 5.41
C LEU A 436 -1.79 8.15 4.79
N MET A 437 -2.50 8.98 5.56
CA MET A 437 -3.69 9.69 5.08
C MET A 437 -3.34 11.00 4.37
N TRP A 438 -4.21 11.43 3.47
CA TRP A 438 -4.03 12.69 2.75
C TRP A 438 -4.27 13.91 3.65
N ASP A 439 -3.61 15.01 3.31
CA ASP A 439 -3.77 16.29 4.00
C ASP A 439 -5.24 16.75 3.97
N GLY A 440 -5.78 17.08 5.14
CA GLY A 440 -7.18 17.46 5.31
C GLY A 440 -8.15 16.30 5.58
N TYR A 441 -7.69 15.05 5.71
CA TYR A 441 -8.56 13.99 6.24
C TYR A 441 -8.98 14.28 7.68
N ALA A 442 -10.29 14.27 7.94
CA ALA A 442 -10.87 14.76 9.21
C ALA A 442 -10.92 13.73 10.35
N TYR A 443 -10.66 12.45 10.07
CA TYR A 443 -10.89 11.35 11.01
C TYR A 443 -9.62 10.53 11.31
N HIS A 444 -9.74 9.57 12.22
CA HIS A 444 -8.68 8.65 12.64
C HIS A 444 -9.20 7.20 12.51
N PRO A 445 -8.90 6.49 11.40
CA PRO A 445 -9.67 5.30 11.02
C PRO A 445 -9.61 4.09 11.96
N LEU A 446 -8.53 3.97 12.76
CA LEU A 446 -8.34 2.82 13.67
C LEU A 446 -8.99 3.02 15.03
N ARG A 447 -9.53 4.22 15.32
CA ARG A 447 -10.34 4.41 16.51
C ARG A 447 -11.66 3.62 16.43
N LYS A 448 -12.22 3.26 17.58
CA LYS A 448 -13.47 2.48 17.69
C LYS A 448 -14.75 3.32 17.56
N ASP A 449 -14.64 4.65 17.66
CA ASP A 449 -15.71 5.61 17.32
C ASP A 449 -15.81 5.91 15.81
N PHE A 450 -14.76 5.61 15.03
CA PHE A 450 -14.79 5.75 13.58
C PHE A 450 -15.63 4.66 12.90
N LEU A 451 -16.84 5.04 12.49
CA LEU A 451 -17.75 4.23 11.69
C LEU A 451 -17.34 4.22 10.21
N GLU A 452 -17.06 3.05 9.65
CA GLU A 452 -16.73 2.93 8.23
C GLU A 452 -17.92 3.34 7.33
N PRO A 453 -17.77 4.31 6.39
CA PRO A 453 -18.88 4.86 5.59
C PRO A 453 -19.76 3.86 4.83
N TYR A 454 -19.23 2.69 4.46
CA TYR A 454 -19.98 1.67 3.72
C TYR A 454 -20.52 0.53 4.60
N TYR A 455 -19.82 0.19 5.69
CA TYR A 455 -20.13 -0.99 6.51
C TYR A 455 -20.92 -0.66 7.78
N GLU A 456 -20.69 0.52 8.36
CA GLU A 456 -21.22 0.93 9.67
C GLU A 456 -21.91 2.30 9.62
N GLY A 457 -21.55 3.14 8.65
CA GLY A 457 -22.19 4.42 8.39
C GLY A 457 -23.61 4.27 7.83
N PRO A 458 -24.45 5.32 7.95
CA PRO A 458 -25.71 5.38 7.21
C PRO A 458 -25.42 5.35 5.70
N THR A 459 -26.26 4.65 4.94
CA THR A 459 -26.03 4.20 3.54
C THR A 459 -25.75 5.31 2.50
N LYS A 460 -25.75 6.58 2.92
CA LYS A 460 -25.45 7.77 2.13
C LYS A 460 -24.90 8.83 3.11
N VAL A 461 -23.57 8.90 3.27
CA VAL A 461 -22.91 9.82 4.22
C VAL A 461 -22.94 11.28 3.75
N PHE A 462 -23.10 11.51 2.44
CA PHE A 462 -23.23 12.84 1.84
C PHE A 462 -24.57 12.95 1.09
N ASP A 463 -25.33 14.02 1.37
CA ASP A 463 -26.49 14.38 0.56
C ASP A 463 -26.08 14.67 -0.89
N SER A 464 -27.02 14.51 -1.83
CA SER A 464 -26.66 14.79 -3.22
C SER A 464 -26.49 16.29 -3.41
N ARG A 465 -25.35 16.69 -3.99
CA ARG A 465 -25.09 18.10 -4.37
C ARG A 465 -26.11 18.65 -5.36
N VAL A 466 -26.84 17.78 -6.05
CA VAL A 466 -27.89 18.12 -7.01
C VAL A 466 -29.15 18.63 -6.30
N GLU A 467 -29.57 17.98 -5.20
CA GLU A 467 -30.76 18.36 -4.43
C GLU A 467 -30.56 19.66 -3.60
N THR A 468 -29.31 20.00 -3.28
CA THR A 468 -28.95 21.19 -2.48
C THR A 468 -28.47 22.39 -3.31
N GLY A 469 -28.47 22.30 -4.65
CA GLY A 469 -28.09 23.40 -5.55
C GLY A 469 -26.58 23.71 -5.63
N HIS A 470 -25.75 23.16 -4.74
CA HIS A 470 -24.28 23.29 -4.76
C HIS A 470 -23.58 22.42 -5.82
N GLY A 471 -24.35 21.76 -6.69
CA GLY A 471 -23.89 20.89 -7.78
C GLY A 471 -23.97 21.52 -9.18
N GLN A 472 -23.91 22.85 -9.29
CA GLN A 472 -23.71 23.48 -10.60
C GLN A 472 -22.28 23.22 -11.07
N HIS A 473 -22.15 22.50 -12.17
CA HIS A 473 -20.90 22.36 -12.90
C HIS A 473 -20.76 23.58 -13.82
N PHE A 474 -19.57 24.17 -13.81
CA PHE A 474 -19.19 25.19 -14.77
C PHE A 474 -17.98 24.67 -15.54
N ARG A 475 -17.99 24.75 -16.87
CA ARG A 475 -16.75 24.58 -17.65
C ARG A 475 -15.78 25.67 -17.22
N ALA A 476 -14.47 25.39 -17.16
CA ALA A 476 -13.48 26.42 -16.82
C ALA A 476 -13.52 27.63 -17.79
N GLU A 477 -14.04 27.40 -18.99
CA GLU A 477 -14.39 28.39 -20.02
C GLU A 477 -15.52 29.35 -19.59
N GLU A 478 -16.55 28.88 -18.88
CA GLU A 478 -17.72 29.67 -18.45
C GLU A 478 -17.41 30.60 -17.28
N ILE A 479 -16.39 30.26 -16.49
CA ILE A 479 -15.86 31.08 -15.37
C ILE A 479 -14.84 32.12 -15.88
N ASN A 480 -14.37 31.98 -17.12
CA ASN A 480 -13.50 32.96 -17.77
C ASN A 480 -14.36 34.05 -18.45
N PRO A 481 -14.20 35.35 -18.15
CA PRO A 481 -14.93 36.43 -18.83
C PRO A 481 -14.72 36.49 -20.35
N TYR A 482 -13.79 35.71 -20.91
CA TYR A 482 -13.51 35.60 -22.35
C TYR A 482 -13.78 34.20 -22.95
N GLY A 483 -14.41 33.28 -22.22
CA GLY A 483 -15.03 32.07 -22.79
C GLY A 483 -14.10 31.04 -23.46
N THR A 484 -12.76 31.12 -23.30
CA THR A 484 -11.81 30.29 -24.05
C THR A 484 -10.53 29.97 -23.27
N ASN A 485 -9.93 28.79 -23.53
CA ASN A 485 -8.60 28.44 -23.03
C ASN A 485 -7.50 28.96 -23.97
N MET A 486 -6.82 30.03 -23.54
CA MET A 486 -5.59 30.61 -24.12
C MET A 486 -5.56 30.88 -25.63
N LYS A 487 -6.02 32.08 -26.03
CA LYS A 487 -5.42 32.84 -27.14
C LYS A 487 -5.32 34.33 -26.80
N ILE A 488 -4.15 34.93 -27.05
CA ILE A 488 -3.98 36.39 -27.02
C ILE A 488 -4.86 37.00 -28.13
N PRO A 489 -5.59 38.10 -27.88
CA PRO A 489 -6.38 38.76 -28.91
C PRO A 489 -5.52 39.19 -30.10
N LYS A 490 -6.01 38.98 -31.33
CA LYS A 490 -5.27 39.31 -32.58
C LYS A 490 -4.87 40.79 -32.67
N ASP A 491 -5.57 41.66 -31.95
CA ASP A 491 -5.40 43.11 -31.98
C ASP A 491 -4.66 43.66 -30.74
N TYR A 492 -4.06 42.81 -29.91
CA TYR A 492 -3.27 43.24 -28.75
C TYR A 492 -1.97 43.92 -29.19
N LYS A 493 -1.92 45.25 -29.04
CA LYS A 493 -0.82 46.11 -29.55
C LYS A 493 0.11 46.66 -28.45
N ASP A 494 -0.27 46.58 -27.18
CA ASP A 494 0.51 47.10 -26.05
C ASP A 494 1.51 46.07 -25.48
N TRP A 495 2.46 45.64 -26.32
CA TRP A 495 3.57 44.77 -25.91
C TRP A 495 4.52 45.44 -24.89
N GLY A 496 4.49 46.77 -24.79
CA GLY A 496 5.33 47.56 -23.87
C GLY A 496 4.88 47.60 -22.42
N LYS A 497 3.80 46.89 -22.03
CA LYS A 497 3.32 46.83 -20.64
C LYS A 497 3.42 45.45 -19.97
N LEU A 498 4.04 44.47 -20.63
CA LEU A 498 4.58 43.29 -19.94
C LEU A 498 6.04 43.54 -19.54
N SER A 499 6.23 44.23 -18.41
CA SER A 499 7.52 44.28 -17.72
C SER A 499 7.60 43.16 -16.68
N SER A 500 8.59 42.29 -16.81
CA SER A 500 8.89 41.22 -15.84
C SER A 500 9.59 41.75 -14.56
N HIS A 501 9.11 42.89 -14.04
CA HIS A 501 9.84 43.70 -13.06
C HIS A 501 9.02 44.24 -11.89
N ASP A 502 7.76 43.83 -11.73
CA ASP A 502 7.02 43.98 -10.46
C ASP A 502 7.01 42.65 -9.68
N ASP A 503 8.16 41.99 -9.64
CA ASP A 503 8.46 40.89 -8.71
C ASP A 503 9.43 41.42 -7.65
N VAL A 504 9.04 41.35 -6.37
CA VAL A 504 9.75 42.05 -5.28
C VAL A 504 10.93 41.22 -4.79
N LYS A 505 12.00 41.19 -5.60
CA LYS A 505 13.39 40.86 -5.24
C LYS A 505 14.33 41.12 -6.43
N GLY A 506 15.03 42.26 -6.42
CA GLY A 506 15.82 42.68 -7.58
C GLY A 506 16.87 43.76 -7.34
N GLU A 507 17.38 43.93 -6.11
CA GLU A 507 18.59 44.74 -5.87
C GLU A 507 19.81 43.85 -5.62
N SER A 508 20.96 44.24 -6.19
CA SER A 508 22.25 43.58 -5.95
C SER A 508 22.85 44.06 -4.63
N LEU A 509 22.97 43.16 -3.65
CA LEU A 509 23.42 43.46 -2.28
C LEU A 509 24.95 43.43 -2.08
N LEU A 510 25.75 43.64 -3.13
CA LEU A 510 27.21 43.67 -3.02
C LEU A 510 27.77 45.10 -3.22
N PRO A 511 28.15 45.79 -2.13
CA PRO A 511 28.99 46.98 -2.23
C PRO A 511 30.36 46.64 -2.82
N SER A 512 30.96 47.60 -3.53
CA SER A 512 32.30 47.48 -4.09
C SER A 512 33.34 47.22 -2.99
N GLY A 513 33.91 46.00 -2.94
CA GLY A 513 35.00 45.66 -2.00
C GLY A 513 34.93 44.28 -1.34
N VAL A 514 34.03 43.38 -1.74
CA VAL A 514 33.92 42.04 -1.12
C VAL A 514 35.00 41.09 -1.64
N THR A 515 35.76 40.52 -0.70
CA THR A 515 36.79 39.49 -0.95
C THR A 515 36.16 38.16 -1.33
N VAL A 516 36.78 37.41 -2.25
CA VAL A 516 36.26 36.11 -2.72
C VAL A 516 36.51 35.01 -1.67
N SER A 517 35.55 34.84 -0.76
CA SER A 517 35.42 33.65 0.10
C SER A 517 33.93 33.32 0.23
N GLU A 518 33.54 32.17 -0.32
CA GLU A 518 32.20 31.57 -0.28
C GLU A 518 31.11 32.30 -1.10
N LEU A 519 30.88 31.80 -2.32
CA LEU A 519 29.67 32.11 -3.10
C LEU A 519 28.48 31.37 -2.46
N ALA A 520 27.43 32.09 -2.07
CA ALA A 520 26.17 31.47 -1.66
C ALA A 520 25.47 30.86 -2.88
N THR A 521 25.27 29.55 -2.86
CA THR A 521 24.52 28.79 -3.86
C THR A 521 23.05 28.68 -3.48
N ASP A 522 22.15 28.83 -4.47
CA ASP A 522 20.71 28.69 -4.25
C ASP A 522 20.32 27.22 -4.05
N GLN A 523 19.51 26.95 -3.03
CA GLN A 523 19.00 25.62 -2.73
C GLN A 523 17.71 25.34 -3.52
N PHE A 524 17.66 24.20 -4.23
CA PHE A 524 16.48 23.79 -5.00
C PHE A 524 15.69 22.70 -4.27
N LEU A 525 14.36 22.74 -4.41
CA LEU A 525 13.45 21.69 -3.97
C LEU A 525 12.97 20.88 -5.19
N ILE A 526 13.39 19.62 -5.26
CA ILE A 526 13.05 18.70 -6.35
C ILE A 526 12.12 17.62 -5.81
N SER A 527 10.94 17.47 -6.42
CA SER A 527 9.99 16.40 -6.10
C SER A 527 10.16 15.24 -7.08
N MET A 528 10.78 14.16 -6.62
CA MET A 528 10.87 12.90 -7.36
C MET A 528 9.64 12.03 -7.06
N GLY A 529 8.94 11.53 -8.08
CA GLY A 529 7.69 10.78 -7.91
C GLY A 529 6.44 11.67 -7.72
N PRO A 530 5.25 11.07 -7.44
CA PRO A 530 5.04 9.67 -7.05
C PRO A 530 5.19 8.66 -8.19
N GLN A 531 5.05 9.06 -9.45
CA GLN A 531 5.35 8.17 -10.59
C GLN A 531 6.79 8.40 -11.04
N HIS A 532 7.65 7.41 -10.83
CA HIS A 532 9.02 7.36 -11.35
C HIS A 532 9.48 5.89 -11.45
N PRO A 533 10.29 5.47 -12.44
CA PRO A 533 10.75 4.08 -12.53
C PRO A 533 11.51 3.61 -11.28
N SER A 534 12.49 4.41 -10.85
CA SER A 534 13.38 4.10 -9.71
C SER A 534 12.78 4.30 -8.32
N THR A 535 11.47 4.57 -8.19
CA THR A 535 10.78 4.64 -6.89
C THR A 535 10.06 3.34 -6.52
N HIS A 536 10.28 2.26 -7.29
CA HIS A 536 9.71 0.92 -7.09
C HIS A 536 8.18 0.91 -6.86
N GLY A 537 7.48 1.77 -7.61
CA GLY A 537 6.06 2.05 -7.48
C GLY A 537 5.79 3.50 -7.10
N VAL A 538 4.68 3.73 -6.41
CA VAL A 538 4.15 5.05 -6.08
C VAL A 538 4.72 5.63 -4.79
N PHE A 539 5.96 6.11 -4.85
CA PHE A 539 6.64 6.74 -3.73
C PHE A 539 7.18 8.09 -4.16
N ARG A 540 7.04 9.09 -3.30
CA ARG A 540 7.48 10.46 -3.58
C ARG A 540 8.57 10.86 -2.61
N ILE A 541 9.63 11.47 -3.11
CA ILE A 541 10.75 11.98 -2.33
C ILE A 541 10.89 13.47 -2.65
N ASN A 542 10.76 14.32 -1.63
CA ASN A 542 11.10 15.73 -1.76
C ASN A 542 12.57 15.91 -1.34
N LEU A 543 13.42 16.19 -2.31
CA LEU A 543 14.85 16.41 -2.15
C LEU A 543 15.14 17.91 -2.05
N ARG A 544 15.91 18.32 -1.06
CA ARG A 544 16.52 19.66 -0.99
C ARG A 544 17.99 19.54 -1.37
N VAL A 545 18.38 20.19 -2.46
CA VAL A 545 19.71 20.04 -3.06
C VAL A 545 20.45 21.38 -3.16
N ASP A 546 21.77 21.31 -2.99
CA ASP A 546 22.74 22.37 -3.29
C ASP A 546 23.55 21.90 -4.50
N GLY A 547 23.27 22.48 -5.67
CA GLY A 547 23.70 21.91 -6.95
C GLY A 547 23.19 20.47 -7.12
N GLU A 548 24.08 19.49 -7.01
CA GLU A 548 23.77 18.05 -7.05
C GLU A 548 23.75 17.36 -5.67
N THR A 549 24.24 18.04 -4.62
CA THR A 549 24.44 17.45 -3.28
C THR A 549 23.19 17.59 -2.42
N ILE A 550 22.80 16.53 -1.72
CA ILE A 550 21.58 16.50 -0.92
C ILE A 550 21.81 17.04 0.50
N ILE A 551 21.02 18.04 0.88
CA ILE A 551 21.02 18.70 2.21
C ILE A 551 19.81 18.29 3.06
N GLY A 552 18.85 17.58 2.48
CA GLY A 552 17.65 17.12 3.17
C GLY A 552 16.76 16.30 2.24
N LEU A 553 16.06 15.32 2.81
CA LEU A 553 15.24 14.37 2.07
C LEU A 553 14.01 14.03 2.90
N LYS A 554 12.82 14.42 2.42
CA LYS A 554 11.55 14.03 3.05
C LYS A 554 10.83 12.98 2.21
N PRO A 555 10.69 11.73 2.70
CA PRO A 555 9.87 10.72 2.05
C PRO A 555 8.39 11.02 2.27
N VAL A 556 7.58 10.83 1.23
CA VAL A 556 6.13 11.01 1.22
C VAL A 556 5.50 9.71 0.73
N MET A 557 4.81 9.05 1.64
CA MET A 557 4.20 7.72 1.48
C MET A 557 2.67 7.83 1.63
N GLY A 558 1.96 6.72 1.87
CA GLY A 558 0.51 6.70 1.99
C GLY A 558 -0.27 6.62 0.67
N TYR A 559 0.42 6.79 -0.48
CA TYR A 559 -0.21 6.65 -1.79
C TYR A 559 -0.88 5.28 -1.96
N MET A 560 -0.28 4.20 -1.48
CA MET A 560 -0.80 2.83 -1.56
C MET A 560 -1.49 2.35 -0.27
N HIS A 561 -1.94 3.27 0.61
CA HIS A 561 -2.63 2.90 1.85
C HIS A 561 -4.00 2.28 1.57
N ARG A 562 -4.20 1.01 1.98
CA ARG A 562 -5.39 0.21 1.62
C ARG A 562 -6.14 -0.31 2.85
N ASN A 563 -6.08 0.43 3.96
CA ASN A 563 -6.84 0.18 5.19
C ASN A 563 -6.70 -1.25 5.75
N HIS A 564 -5.53 -1.85 5.54
CA HIS A 564 -5.28 -3.26 5.82
C HIS A 564 -5.59 -3.68 7.26
N GLU A 565 -5.22 -2.83 8.21
CA GLU A 565 -5.43 -3.09 9.62
C GLU A 565 -6.91 -3.07 10.03
N LYS A 566 -7.67 -2.10 9.50
CA LYS A 566 -9.11 -1.99 9.73
C LYS A 566 -9.88 -3.17 9.11
N ILE A 567 -9.50 -3.60 7.90
CA ILE A 567 -9.99 -4.86 7.31
C ILE A 567 -9.70 -6.04 8.24
N GLY A 568 -8.50 -6.09 8.83
CA GLY A 568 -8.08 -7.14 9.76
C GLY A 568 -8.92 -7.26 11.02
N GLU A 569 -9.45 -6.13 11.52
CA GLU A 569 -10.37 -6.07 12.67
C GLU A 569 -11.80 -6.51 12.31
N ARG A 570 -12.25 -6.23 11.09
CA ARG A 570 -13.59 -6.58 10.60
C ARG A 570 -13.71 -8.06 10.20
N ASN A 571 -12.67 -8.59 9.56
CA ASN A 571 -12.66 -9.94 9.01
C ASN A 571 -12.39 -10.99 10.09
N THR A 572 -12.81 -12.24 9.85
CA THR A 572 -12.44 -13.35 10.73
C THR A 572 -10.97 -13.71 10.56
N PHE A 573 -10.35 -14.31 11.58
CA PHE A 573 -8.93 -14.68 11.55
C PHE A 573 -8.52 -15.46 10.27
N LEU A 574 -9.37 -16.38 9.80
CA LEU A 574 -9.09 -17.14 8.57
C LEU A 574 -9.21 -16.29 7.29
N MET A 575 -10.09 -15.29 7.27
CA MET A 575 -10.27 -14.37 6.14
C MET A 575 -9.15 -13.32 6.02
N ASN A 576 -8.26 -13.22 7.00
CA ASN A 576 -7.11 -12.30 6.97
C ASN A 576 -5.88 -12.85 6.20
N PHE A 577 -5.73 -14.17 6.03
CA PHE A 577 -4.60 -14.76 5.27
C PHE A 577 -4.44 -14.23 3.83
N PRO A 578 -5.51 -14.07 3.02
CA PRO A 578 -5.38 -13.42 1.71
C PRO A 578 -4.86 -11.99 1.79
N PHE A 579 -5.09 -11.27 2.89
CA PHE A 579 -4.58 -9.92 3.04
C PHE A 579 -3.08 -9.95 3.37
N THR A 580 -2.60 -10.86 4.23
CA THR A 580 -1.16 -10.99 4.51
C THR A 580 -0.31 -11.28 3.26
N ASP A 581 -0.81 -12.04 2.29
CA ASP A 581 -0.17 -12.21 0.96
C ASP A 581 0.07 -10.88 0.20
N ARG A 582 -0.72 -9.83 0.49
CA ARG A 582 -0.83 -8.58 -0.27
C ARG A 582 -0.14 -7.37 0.37
N LEU A 583 0.57 -7.60 1.48
CA LEU A 583 1.50 -6.66 2.12
C LEU A 583 2.75 -6.54 1.25
N ASP A 584 3.81 -7.29 1.60
CA ASP A 584 4.87 -7.62 0.67
C ASP A 584 4.39 -8.73 -0.27
N TYR A 585 4.01 -8.32 -1.48
CA TYR A 585 3.53 -9.21 -2.54
C TYR A 585 4.65 -10.05 -3.19
N LEU A 586 5.92 -9.86 -2.85
CA LEU A 586 7.01 -10.75 -3.22
C LEU A 586 7.17 -11.90 -2.21
N THR A 587 6.76 -11.73 -0.95
CA THR A 587 7.04 -12.66 0.16
C THR A 587 5.81 -13.26 0.82
N SER A 588 4.77 -13.57 0.04
CA SER A 588 3.48 -14.08 0.51
C SER A 588 3.54 -15.20 1.57
N MET A 589 4.38 -16.23 1.35
CA MET A 589 4.58 -17.32 2.32
C MET A 589 5.19 -16.84 3.66
N GLY A 590 6.15 -15.91 3.61
CA GLY A 590 6.78 -15.32 4.80
C GLY A 590 5.78 -14.50 5.63
N ASN A 591 4.95 -13.70 4.96
CA ASN A 591 3.92 -12.89 5.61
C ASN A 591 2.87 -13.77 6.30
N ASN A 592 2.39 -14.81 5.61
CA ASN A 592 1.49 -15.79 6.20
C ASN A 592 2.11 -16.52 7.39
N PHE A 593 3.45 -16.68 7.44
CA PHE A 593 4.13 -17.34 8.55
C PHE A 593 4.04 -16.53 9.83
N GLY A 594 4.38 -15.23 9.77
CA GLY A 594 4.29 -14.34 10.93
C GLY A 594 2.88 -14.28 11.50
N TYR A 595 1.87 -14.18 10.63
CA TYR A 595 0.48 -14.15 11.07
C TYR A 595 -0.01 -15.50 11.62
N ALA A 596 0.36 -16.61 10.99
CA ALA A 596 0.05 -17.95 11.50
C ALA A 596 0.61 -18.16 12.92
N LEU A 597 1.88 -17.78 13.16
CA LEU A 597 2.53 -17.92 14.46
C LEU A 597 1.87 -17.05 15.54
N ALA A 598 1.48 -15.81 15.24
CA ALA A 598 0.81 -14.94 16.21
C ALA A 598 -0.52 -15.52 16.72
N VAL A 599 -1.32 -16.12 15.84
CA VAL A 599 -2.59 -16.76 16.22
C VAL A 599 -2.38 -18.17 16.81
N GLU A 600 -1.38 -18.94 16.35
CA GLU A 600 -0.98 -20.22 16.94
C GLU A 600 -0.50 -20.06 18.39
N GLN A 601 0.13 -18.93 18.71
CA GLN A 601 0.51 -18.53 20.07
C GLN A 601 -0.72 -18.31 20.96
N LEU A 602 -1.73 -17.58 20.47
CA LEU A 602 -3.02 -17.38 21.18
C LEU A 602 -3.81 -18.69 21.38
N MET A 603 -3.77 -19.59 20.38
CA MET A 603 -4.54 -20.84 20.41
C MET A 603 -3.93 -21.95 21.28
N GLY A 604 -2.66 -21.85 21.67
CA GLY A 604 -2.04 -22.86 22.53
C GLY A 604 -1.81 -24.21 21.84
N ASP A 605 -1.92 -25.30 22.60
CA ASP A 605 -1.63 -26.66 22.11
C ASP A 605 -2.61 -27.13 21.02
N ASP A 606 -3.83 -26.59 20.99
CA ASP A 606 -4.86 -26.91 19.99
C ASP A 606 -4.42 -26.58 18.55
N ALA A 607 -3.47 -25.65 18.37
CA ALA A 607 -2.94 -25.23 17.08
C ALA A 607 -1.47 -25.65 16.84
N LYS A 608 -0.92 -26.59 17.63
CA LYS A 608 0.47 -27.02 17.42
C LYS A 608 0.63 -27.70 16.04
N PRO A 609 1.50 -27.19 15.15
CA PRO A 609 1.67 -27.78 13.82
C PRO A 609 2.35 -29.16 13.88
N PRO A 610 1.96 -30.12 13.01
CA PRO A 610 2.68 -31.37 12.84
C PRO A 610 4.08 -31.16 12.27
N GLU A 611 5.00 -32.08 12.56
CA GLU A 611 6.41 -31.97 12.13
C GLU A 611 6.57 -31.84 10.61
N ARG A 612 5.85 -32.62 9.80
CA ARG A 612 5.83 -32.48 8.34
C ARG A 612 5.40 -31.07 7.89
N ALA A 613 4.41 -30.47 8.55
CA ALA A 613 3.94 -29.14 8.21
C ALA A 613 5.00 -28.06 8.50
N GLU A 614 5.79 -28.22 9.56
CA GLU A 614 6.91 -27.32 9.89
C GLU A 614 8.03 -27.39 8.83
N TYR A 615 8.42 -28.59 8.40
CA TYR A 615 9.37 -28.74 7.29
C TYR A 615 8.85 -28.10 6.00
N ILE A 616 7.58 -28.31 5.64
CA ILE A 616 6.98 -27.68 4.45
C ILE A 616 6.97 -26.14 4.59
N ARG A 617 6.66 -25.61 5.78
CA ARG A 617 6.68 -24.15 6.05
C ARG A 617 8.07 -23.57 5.86
N VAL A 618 9.12 -24.19 6.42
CA VAL A 618 10.51 -23.73 6.25
C VAL A 618 10.96 -23.82 4.78
N ILE A 619 10.65 -24.93 4.08
CA ILE A 619 10.96 -25.08 2.65
C ILE A 619 10.32 -23.95 1.83
N MET A 620 9.04 -23.66 2.04
CA MET A 620 8.33 -22.59 1.33
C MET A 620 8.89 -21.20 1.69
N ALA A 621 9.20 -20.94 2.96
CA ALA A 621 9.73 -19.66 3.42
C ALA A 621 11.14 -19.38 2.86
N GLU A 622 12.03 -20.37 2.81
CA GLU A 622 13.38 -20.18 2.27
C GLU A 622 13.40 -20.17 0.73
N LEU A 623 12.49 -20.88 0.05
CA LEU A 623 12.23 -20.66 -1.38
C LEU A 623 11.76 -19.23 -1.67
N THR A 624 10.88 -18.69 -0.82
CA THR A 624 10.45 -17.29 -0.89
C THR A 624 11.60 -16.32 -0.63
N ARG A 625 12.54 -16.65 0.28
CA ARG A 625 13.75 -15.83 0.52
C ARG A 625 14.63 -15.73 -0.71
N ILE A 626 14.95 -16.86 -1.34
CA ILE A 626 15.73 -16.91 -2.58
C ILE A 626 15.03 -16.12 -3.69
N ALA A 627 13.73 -16.33 -3.90
CA ALA A 627 12.94 -15.62 -4.91
C ALA A 627 12.90 -14.09 -4.69
N SER A 628 12.88 -13.64 -3.44
CA SER A 628 12.88 -12.22 -3.05
C SER A 628 14.26 -11.57 -3.24
N HIS A 629 15.33 -12.23 -2.80
CA HIS A 629 16.70 -11.71 -2.98
C HIS A 629 17.13 -11.66 -4.45
N MET A 630 16.75 -12.66 -5.26
CA MET A 630 16.94 -12.62 -6.72
C MET A 630 16.29 -11.37 -7.33
N TRP A 631 15.04 -11.08 -6.96
CA TRP A 631 14.33 -9.88 -7.41
C TRP A 631 15.04 -8.59 -6.95
N SER A 632 15.38 -8.49 -5.66
CA SER A 632 16.07 -7.33 -5.08
C SER A 632 17.40 -7.04 -5.79
N ILE A 633 18.24 -8.05 -6.00
CA ILE A 633 19.53 -7.93 -6.68
C ILE A 633 19.35 -7.54 -8.16
N GLY A 634 18.43 -8.21 -8.85
CA GLY A 634 18.16 -7.94 -10.27
C GLY A 634 17.70 -6.50 -10.51
N PHE A 635 16.82 -5.97 -9.65
CA PHE A 635 16.34 -4.59 -9.75
C PHE A 635 17.39 -3.57 -9.31
N LEU A 636 18.06 -3.78 -8.17
CA LEU A 636 19.12 -2.87 -7.71
C LEU A 636 20.15 -2.58 -8.81
N LEU A 637 20.58 -3.62 -9.53
CA LEU A 637 21.54 -3.47 -10.63
C LEU A 637 20.94 -2.75 -11.84
N ASN A 638 19.66 -2.97 -12.14
CA ASN A 638 18.95 -2.24 -13.19
C ASN A 638 18.86 -0.73 -12.87
N ASP A 639 18.59 -0.36 -11.61
CA ASP A 639 18.55 1.03 -11.15
C ASP A 639 19.93 1.69 -11.06
N LEU A 640 20.99 0.92 -10.82
CA LEU A 640 22.38 1.39 -10.93
C LEU A 640 22.86 1.57 -12.38
N GLY A 641 22.10 1.06 -13.36
CA GLY A 641 22.34 1.25 -14.80
C GLY A 641 22.71 -0.01 -15.60
N ALA A 642 22.81 -1.18 -14.96
CA ALA A 642 23.00 -2.46 -15.66
C ALA A 642 21.67 -2.93 -16.28
N PHE A 643 21.27 -2.23 -17.35
CA PHE A 643 19.92 -2.25 -17.90
C PHE A 643 19.46 -3.65 -18.33
N PHE A 644 18.37 -4.12 -17.71
CA PHE A 644 17.67 -5.39 -17.87
C PHE A 644 18.46 -6.71 -17.72
N THR A 645 19.70 -6.87 -18.20
CA THR A 645 20.35 -8.20 -18.28
C THR A 645 20.41 -8.96 -16.94
N PRO A 646 20.85 -8.38 -15.81
CA PRO A 646 20.85 -9.06 -14.52
C PRO A 646 19.43 -9.36 -14.02
N ALA A 647 18.50 -8.43 -14.22
CA ALA A 647 17.10 -8.59 -13.85
C ALA A 647 16.43 -9.74 -14.61
N LEU A 648 16.67 -9.87 -15.92
CA LEU A 648 16.11 -10.94 -16.75
C LEU A 648 16.56 -12.33 -16.29
N TYR A 649 17.85 -12.49 -15.94
CA TYR A 649 18.37 -13.77 -15.43
C TYR A 649 17.82 -14.09 -14.04
N ALA A 650 17.72 -13.10 -13.16
CA ALA A 650 17.10 -13.28 -11.83
C ALA A 650 15.59 -13.61 -11.92
N ILE A 651 14.88 -13.04 -12.90
CA ILE A 651 13.46 -13.34 -13.16
C ILE A 651 13.29 -14.78 -13.65
N GLU A 652 14.20 -15.33 -14.48
CA GLU A 652 14.14 -16.74 -14.91
C GLU A 652 14.18 -17.70 -13.73
N GLU A 653 15.13 -17.53 -12.80
CA GLU A 653 15.23 -18.39 -11.60
C GLU A 653 14.02 -18.22 -10.67
N ARG A 654 13.52 -16.99 -10.52
CA ARG A 654 12.28 -16.71 -9.77
C ARG A 654 11.08 -17.42 -10.38
N GLU A 655 10.92 -17.41 -11.70
CA GLU A 655 9.82 -18.09 -12.40
C GLU A 655 9.82 -19.61 -12.15
N LEU A 656 10.98 -20.25 -12.02
CA LEU A 656 11.08 -21.68 -11.66
C LEU A 656 10.58 -21.96 -10.22
N ILE A 657 10.76 -21.00 -9.30
CA ILE A 657 10.23 -21.09 -7.93
C ILE A 657 8.72 -20.81 -7.92
N LEU A 658 8.23 -19.84 -8.71
CA LEU A 658 6.79 -19.58 -8.83
C LEU A 658 6.01 -20.76 -9.42
N ASP A 659 6.59 -21.50 -10.37
CA ASP A 659 6.03 -22.77 -10.86
C ASP A 659 5.80 -23.79 -9.73
N LEU A 660 6.69 -23.85 -8.73
CA LEU A 660 6.52 -24.72 -7.55
C LEU A 660 5.39 -24.24 -6.63
N PHE A 661 5.26 -22.92 -6.44
CA PHE A 661 4.18 -22.33 -5.64
C PHE A 661 2.81 -22.50 -6.32
N GLU A 662 2.74 -22.29 -7.63
CA GLU A 662 1.53 -22.55 -8.43
C GLU A 662 1.11 -24.02 -8.33
N TRP A 663 2.06 -24.95 -8.42
CA TRP A 663 1.77 -26.38 -8.31
C TRP A 663 1.30 -26.80 -6.91
N ALA A 664 1.85 -26.22 -5.83
CA ALA A 664 1.49 -26.56 -4.45
C ALA A 664 0.20 -25.87 -3.95
N ALA A 665 -0.03 -24.62 -4.35
CA ALA A 665 -1.09 -23.77 -3.81
C ALA A 665 -2.19 -23.39 -4.82
N GLY A 666 -1.98 -23.61 -6.12
CA GLY A 666 -2.89 -23.19 -7.19
C GLY A 666 -2.78 -21.70 -7.58
N SER A 667 -1.79 -20.98 -7.08
CA SER A 667 -1.58 -19.55 -7.32
C SER A 667 -0.08 -19.21 -7.26
N ARG A 668 0.40 -18.43 -8.24
CA ARG A 668 1.82 -18.07 -8.43
C ARG A 668 2.38 -17.18 -7.32
N MET A 669 1.66 -16.11 -6.96
CA MET A 669 2.12 -15.11 -5.99
C MET A 669 1.24 -15.06 -4.73
N MET A 670 -0.08 -14.96 -4.88
CA MET A 670 -1.03 -14.86 -3.77
C MET A 670 -1.43 -16.26 -3.33
N CYS A 671 -0.49 -16.98 -2.72
CA CYS A 671 -0.58 -18.43 -2.54
C CYS A 671 -1.57 -18.85 -1.46
N ASN A 672 -1.82 -18.01 -0.43
CA ASN A 672 -2.76 -18.28 0.66
C ASN A 672 -2.66 -19.73 1.21
N TYR A 673 -1.42 -20.21 1.39
CA TYR A 673 -1.12 -21.64 1.54
C TYR A 673 -0.98 -22.08 3.00
N PHE A 674 -0.39 -21.26 3.87
CA PHE A 674 -0.29 -21.56 5.29
C PHE A 674 -1.64 -21.41 5.98
N ARG A 675 -1.86 -22.18 7.04
CA ARG A 675 -3.07 -22.17 7.86
C ARG A 675 -2.66 -22.27 9.33
N PHE A 676 -3.51 -21.81 10.24
CA PHE A 676 -3.30 -22.05 11.67
C PHE A 676 -3.18 -23.56 11.93
N GLY A 677 -2.08 -23.98 12.53
CA GLY A 677 -1.69 -25.37 12.76
C GLY A 677 -1.04 -26.09 11.57
N GLY A 678 -0.72 -25.45 10.46
CA GLY A 678 0.07 -26.08 9.39
C GLY A 678 -0.10 -25.47 8.01
N VAL A 679 -0.50 -26.31 7.04
CA VAL A 679 -0.65 -25.94 5.62
C VAL A 679 -1.98 -26.42 5.04
N ALA A 680 -2.50 -25.74 4.01
CA ALA A 680 -3.82 -26.01 3.44
C ALA A 680 -3.90 -27.37 2.70
N PHE A 681 -2.84 -27.71 1.96
CA PHE A 681 -2.70 -28.89 1.10
C PHE A 681 -1.30 -29.49 1.25
N ASP A 682 -1.15 -30.80 1.05
CA ASP A 682 0.16 -31.45 1.03
C ASP A 682 0.83 -31.28 -0.34
N LEU A 683 2.14 -31.52 -0.40
CA LEU A 683 2.94 -31.38 -1.62
C LEU A 683 2.48 -32.38 -2.71
N PRO A 684 2.26 -31.94 -3.97
CA PRO A 684 1.91 -32.83 -5.07
C PRO A 684 2.97 -33.89 -5.37
N ARG A 685 2.56 -35.01 -5.98
CA ARG A 685 3.48 -36.05 -6.46
C ARG A 685 4.43 -35.46 -7.53
N GLY A 686 5.73 -35.69 -7.37
CA GLY A 686 6.77 -35.15 -8.27
C GLY A 686 7.27 -33.75 -7.89
N TRP A 687 6.64 -33.09 -6.91
CA TRP A 687 7.02 -31.74 -6.48
C TRP A 687 8.37 -31.74 -5.76
N VAL A 688 8.59 -32.70 -4.85
CA VAL A 688 9.83 -32.78 -4.05
C VAL A 688 11.04 -33.08 -4.94
N GLU A 689 10.86 -33.92 -5.95
CA GLU A 689 11.88 -34.26 -6.95
C GLU A 689 12.24 -33.05 -7.82
N ARG A 690 11.24 -32.27 -8.27
CA ARG A 690 11.48 -31.02 -9.03
C ARG A 690 12.14 -29.95 -8.15
N CYS A 691 11.73 -29.82 -6.90
CA CYS A 691 12.34 -28.91 -5.93
C CYS A 691 13.80 -29.29 -5.63
N LYS A 692 14.10 -30.59 -5.51
CA LYS A 692 15.48 -31.10 -5.39
C LYS A 692 16.32 -30.76 -6.63
N GLY A 693 15.81 -30.97 -7.84
CA GLY A 693 16.54 -30.59 -9.06
C GLY A 693 16.90 -29.09 -9.11
N ILE A 694 15.98 -28.21 -8.70
CA ILE A 694 16.26 -26.77 -8.61
C ILE A 694 17.31 -26.48 -7.51
N ALA A 695 17.12 -27.04 -6.31
CA ALA A 695 17.95 -26.74 -5.14
C ALA A 695 19.36 -27.34 -5.18
N PHE A 696 19.54 -28.52 -5.77
CA PHE A 696 20.82 -29.24 -5.79
C PHE A 696 21.59 -29.05 -7.10
N ASP A 697 20.91 -28.94 -8.25
CA ASP A 697 21.57 -28.97 -9.56
C ASP A 697 21.66 -27.58 -10.24
N ARG A 698 20.90 -26.58 -9.77
CA ARG A 698 20.79 -25.26 -10.45
C ARG A 698 21.14 -24.05 -9.59
N LEU A 699 20.58 -23.91 -8.40
CA LEU A 699 20.66 -22.64 -7.64
C LEU A 699 22.09 -22.22 -7.27
N ASP A 700 22.96 -23.13 -6.80
CA ASP A 700 24.36 -22.78 -6.47
C ASP A 700 25.07 -22.17 -7.67
N GLY A 701 25.04 -22.88 -8.81
CA GLY A 701 25.74 -22.47 -10.03
C GLY A 701 25.22 -21.16 -10.60
N LYS A 702 23.95 -20.83 -10.36
CA LYS A 702 23.34 -19.54 -10.76
C LYS A 702 23.70 -18.40 -9.83
N ILE A 703 23.79 -18.64 -8.52
CA ILE A 703 24.30 -17.65 -7.56
C ILE A 703 25.78 -17.36 -7.85
N ASP A 704 26.59 -18.39 -8.11
CA ASP A 704 28.01 -18.24 -8.47
C ASP A 704 28.22 -17.57 -9.84
N GLU A 705 27.29 -17.74 -10.79
CA GLU A 705 27.29 -17.03 -12.07
C GLU A 705 27.03 -15.53 -11.88
N LEU A 706 26.02 -15.17 -11.09
CA LEU A 706 25.71 -13.77 -10.74
C LEU A 706 26.90 -13.12 -10.00
N ASP A 707 27.42 -13.77 -8.97
CA ASP A 707 28.55 -13.30 -8.15
C ASP A 707 29.79 -13.01 -9.02
N ARG A 708 30.15 -13.95 -9.91
CA ARG A 708 31.30 -13.84 -10.82
C ARG A 708 31.23 -12.65 -11.76
N TYR A 709 30.05 -12.32 -12.30
CA TYR A 709 29.91 -11.25 -13.28
C TYR A 709 29.64 -9.87 -12.65
N LEU A 710 29.11 -9.82 -11.43
CA LEU A 710 28.54 -8.60 -10.85
C LEU A 710 29.32 -8.08 -9.64
N SER A 711 29.68 -8.94 -8.67
CA SER A 711 30.36 -8.52 -7.44
C SER A 711 31.75 -7.92 -7.70
N GLY A 712 32.47 -8.46 -8.69
CA GLY A 712 33.79 -7.97 -9.09
C GLY A 712 33.78 -6.83 -10.12
N ASN A 713 32.61 -6.34 -10.55
CA ASN A 713 32.49 -5.35 -11.62
C ASN A 713 32.88 -3.94 -11.12
N GLU A 714 33.84 -3.31 -11.78
CA GLU A 714 34.38 -1.99 -11.40
C GLU A 714 33.29 -0.92 -11.22
N ILE A 715 32.28 -0.88 -12.10
CA ILE A 715 31.17 0.09 -12.04
C ILE A 715 30.27 -0.19 -10.83
N VAL A 716 29.99 -1.46 -10.54
CA VAL A 716 29.20 -1.85 -9.35
C VAL A 716 29.97 -1.51 -8.08
N LEU A 717 31.29 -1.73 -8.05
CA LEU A 717 32.14 -1.36 -6.92
C LEU A 717 32.14 0.15 -6.69
N GLU A 718 32.35 0.96 -7.73
CA GLU A 718 32.38 2.42 -7.66
C GLU A 718 31.02 3.01 -7.25
N ARG A 719 29.91 2.46 -7.76
CA ARG A 719 28.55 2.94 -7.46
C ARG A 719 27.93 2.39 -6.16
N CYS A 720 28.61 1.49 -5.44
CA CYS A 720 28.09 0.90 -4.21
C CYS A 720 28.99 1.07 -2.98
N LYS A 721 30.31 1.09 -3.12
CA LYS A 721 31.22 1.17 -1.97
C LYS A 721 31.23 2.56 -1.37
N GLY A 722 31.06 2.65 -0.05
CA GLY A 722 31.02 3.91 0.69
C GLY A 722 29.78 4.78 0.43
N ILE A 723 28.75 4.26 -0.26
CA ILE A 723 27.50 4.98 -0.53
C ILE A 723 26.40 4.53 0.44
N GLY A 724 25.68 5.49 1.04
CA GLY A 724 24.61 5.21 2.00
C GLY A 724 25.08 4.41 3.21
N VAL A 725 26.17 4.85 3.83
CA VAL A 725 26.80 4.18 4.98
C VAL A 725 25.94 4.36 6.23
N LEU A 726 25.59 3.24 6.88
CA LEU A 726 25.05 3.23 8.25
C LEU A 726 26.06 2.56 9.19
N THR A 727 26.49 3.28 10.22
CA THR A 727 27.26 2.66 11.30
C THR A 727 26.37 1.74 12.14
N ALA A 728 26.93 0.70 12.75
CA ALA A 728 26.22 -0.20 13.66
C ALA A 728 25.35 0.56 14.69
N LYS A 729 25.88 1.64 15.28
CA LYS A 729 25.17 2.48 16.25
C LYS A 729 23.95 3.18 15.64
N GLN A 730 24.10 3.77 14.45
CA GLN A 730 22.98 4.41 13.75
C GLN A 730 21.93 3.38 13.32
N ALA A 731 22.35 2.22 12.80
CA ALA A 731 21.45 1.15 12.39
C ALA A 731 20.54 0.67 13.54
N ILE A 732 21.08 0.61 14.77
CA ILE A 732 20.35 0.31 16.00
C ILE A 732 19.46 1.49 16.44
N GLU A 733 19.98 2.73 16.44
CA GLU A 733 19.21 3.94 16.82
C GLU A 733 17.98 4.16 15.92
N PHE A 734 18.09 3.86 14.63
CA PHE A 734 16.98 3.92 13.65
C PHE A 734 16.10 2.65 13.63
N SER A 735 16.36 1.66 14.50
CA SER A 735 15.65 0.37 14.53
C SER A 735 15.64 -0.41 13.21
N THR A 736 16.63 -0.18 12.33
CA THR A 736 16.70 -0.89 11.03
C THR A 736 16.77 -2.40 11.25
N ALA A 737 16.21 -3.17 10.31
CA ALA A 737 16.02 -4.61 10.46
C ALA A 737 16.57 -5.40 9.27
N GLY A 738 16.83 -6.69 9.50
CA GLY A 738 17.21 -7.62 8.44
C GLY A 738 18.58 -7.33 7.81
N PRO A 739 18.70 -7.45 6.47
CA PRO A 739 19.94 -7.20 5.76
C PRO A 739 20.56 -5.81 5.99
N VAL A 740 19.75 -4.78 6.29
CA VAL A 740 20.24 -3.41 6.56
C VAL A 740 21.03 -3.35 7.88
N LEU A 741 20.49 -3.99 8.92
CA LEU A 741 21.13 -4.10 10.23
C LEU A 741 22.38 -4.99 10.16
N ARG A 742 22.27 -6.13 9.48
CA ARG A 742 23.37 -7.09 9.30
C ARG A 742 24.52 -6.56 8.45
N ALA A 743 24.25 -5.79 7.40
CA ALA A 743 25.28 -5.11 6.62
C ALA A 743 26.09 -4.11 7.46
N SER A 744 25.45 -3.49 8.45
CA SER A 744 26.07 -2.54 9.38
C SER A 744 26.93 -3.21 10.47
N GLY A 745 27.16 -4.53 10.38
CA GLY A 745 28.01 -5.30 11.29
C GLY A 745 27.32 -5.83 12.55
N VAL A 746 26.00 -5.72 12.67
CA VAL A 746 25.23 -6.20 13.84
C VAL A 746 24.70 -7.62 13.57
N PRO A 747 25.16 -8.66 14.29
CA PRO A 747 24.81 -10.06 14.02
C PRO A 747 23.44 -10.43 14.61
N TYR A 748 22.36 -9.81 14.13
CA TYR A 748 20.99 -10.00 14.59
C TYR A 748 20.11 -10.63 13.49
N ASP A 749 19.50 -11.78 13.80
CA ASP A 749 18.59 -12.55 12.93
C ASP A 749 17.64 -13.35 13.82
N ILE A 750 16.33 -13.20 13.64
CA ILE A 750 15.31 -13.82 14.51
C ILE A 750 15.43 -15.35 14.50
N ARG A 751 15.83 -15.97 13.37
CA ARG A 751 15.96 -17.43 13.26
C ARG A 751 17.01 -18.01 14.21
N ARG A 752 17.91 -17.17 14.76
CA ARG A 752 18.87 -17.52 15.82
C ARG A 752 18.57 -16.83 17.15
N ALA A 753 18.18 -15.56 17.15
CA ALA A 753 17.89 -14.77 18.35
C ALA A 753 16.64 -15.24 19.10
N ALA A 754 15.59 -15.61 18.35
CA ALA A 754 14.30 -16.06 18.86
C ALA A 754 13.74 -17.16 17.93
N PRO A 755 14.35 -18.37 17.91
CA PRO A 755 14.01 -19.40 16.93
C PRO A 755 12.54 -19.80 17.00
N TYR A 756 11.89 -19.78 15.84
CA TYR A 756 10.50 -20.21 15.64
C TYR A 756 10.45 -21.44 14.74
N SER A 757 9.34 -22.18 14.77
CA SER A 757 9.18 -23.43 14.02
C SER A 757 10.32 -24.41 14.32
N ILE A 758 11.09 -24.84 13.32
CA ILE A 758 12.22 -25.78 13.43
C ILE A 758 13.57 -25.22 12.94
N TYR A 759 13.74 -23.88 12.92
CA TYR A 759 15.00 -23.24 12.49
C TYR A 759 16.20 -23.56 13.40
N ASP A 760 15.94 -23.97 14.65
CA ASP A 760 16.94 -24.43 15.62
C ASP A 760 17.71 -25.68 15.14
N ARG A 761 17.07 -26.55 14.35
CA ARG A 761 17.63 -27.82 13.88
C ARG A 761 18.59 -27.69 12.70
N PHE A 762 18.54 -26.58 11.96
CA PHE A 762 19.33 -26.41 10.73
C PHE A 762 20.67 -25.72 10.99
N GLU A 763 21.70 -26.21 10.32
CA GLU A 763 23.02 -25.58 10.35
C GLU A 763 23.13 -24.52 9.25
N PHE A 764 23.18 -23.25 9.67
CA PHE A 764 23.35 -22.08 8.80
C PHE A 764 24.02 -20.95 9.58
N LYS A 765 24.76 -20.08 8.87
CA LYS A 765 25.47 -18.92 9.42
C LYS A 765 24.62 -17.66 9.29
N VAL A 766 24.67 -16.78 10.30
CA VAL A 766 24.16 -15.41 10.16
C VAL A 766 25.22 -14.58 9.42
N VAL A 767 24.87 -14.07 8.26
CA VAL A 767 25.75 -13.24 7.42
C VAL A 767 25.78 -11.82 7.97
N THR A 768 26.95 -11.17 7.99
CA THR A 768 27.10 -9.76 8.36
C THR A 768 28.09 -9.05 7.45
N GLY A 769 27.83 -7.77 7.16
CA GLY A 769 28.78 -6.85 6.55
C GLY A 769 29.74 -6.26 7.58
N THR A 770 30.52 -5.25 7.20
CA THR A 770 31.52 -4.58 8.06
C THR A 770 31.42 -3.06 8.02
N ASN A 771 31.12 -2.51 6.84
CA ASN A 771 31.11 -1.08 6.55
C ASN A 771 29.70 -0.47 6.66
N GLY A 772 28.66 -1.26 6.40
CA GLY A 772 27.27 -0.78 6.39
C GLY A 772 26.91 0.06 5.16
N ASP A 773 27.65 -0.09 4.06
CA ASP A 773 27.37 0.59 2.79
C ASP A 773 26.39 -0.21 1.90
N LEU A 774 26.09 0.35 0.73
CA LEU A 774 25.25 -0.27 -0.30
C LEU A 774 25.83 -1.63 -0.75
N TYR A 775 27.15 -1.72 -0.92
CA TYR A 775 27.82 -2.93 -1.38
C TYR A 775 27.72 -4.09 -0.36
N ASP A 776 27.90 -3.82 0.94
CA ASP A 776 27.68 -4.80 2.00
C ASP A 776 26.20 -5.24 2.05
N ARG A 777 25.23 -4.34 1.84
CA ARG A 777 23.80 -4.69 1.73
C ARG A 777 23.48 -5.58 0.52
N TYR A 778 24.25 -5.47 -0.56
CA TYR A 778 24.17 -6.36 -1.72
C TYR A 778 24.78 -7.74 -1.41
N LEU A 779 26.00 -7.78 -0.86
CA LEU A 779 26.69 -9.03 -0.51
C LEU A 779 25.95 -9.84 0.56
N VAL A 780 25.38 -9.19 1.59
CA VAL A 780 24.59 -9.88 2.62
C VAL A 780 23.42 -10.66 2.00
N ARG A 781 22.71 -10.08 1.02
CA ARG A 781 21.62 -10.79 0.31
C ARG A 781 22.13 -11.95 -0.56
N LEU A 782 23.29 -11.80 -1.19
CA LEU A 782 23.90 -12.83 -2.03
C LEU A 782 24.31 -14.06 -1.19
N GLU A 783 24.98 -13.83 -0.07
CA GLU A 783 25.34 -14.87 0.90
C GLU A 783 24.12 -15.45 1.64
N GLU A 784 23.10 -14.64 1.94
CA GLU A 784 21.84 -15.14 2.51
C GLU A 784 21.15 -16.14 1.56
N MET A 785 21.23 -15.95 0.23
CA MET A 785 20.75 -16.97 -0.72
C MET A 785 21.55 -18.28 -0.62
N ARG A 786 22.88 -18.22 -0.45
CA ARG A 786 23.73 -19.42 -0.26
C ARG A 786 23.34 -20.18 1.02
N GLU A 787 23.13 -19.48 2.13
CA GLU A 787 22.67 -20.08 3.39
C GLU A 787 21.22 -20.58 3.31
N SER A 788 20.31 -19.89 2.61
CA SER A 788 18.95 -20.40 2.32
C SER A 788 18.97 -21.70 1.52
N VAL A 789 19.83 -21.81 0.50
CA VAL A 789 20.00 -23.06 -0.25
C VAL A 789 20.57 -24.17 0.66
N LYS A 790 21.50 -23.84 1.56
CA LYS A 790 22.01 -24.78 2.57
C LYS A 790 20.90 -25.28 3.52
N ILE A 791 19.98 -24.43 3.97
CA ILE A 791 18.80 -24.82 4.78
C ILE A 791 17.86 -25.68 3.94
N LEU A 792 17.54 -25.26 2.71
CA LEU A 792 16.63 -25.95 1.80
C LEU A 792 17.10 -27.38 1.50
N LYS A 793 18.40 -27.59 1.27
CA LYS A 793 19.02 -28.91 1.06
C LYS A 793 18.88 -29.82 2.29
N GLN A 794 19.05 -29.29 3.50
CA GLN A 794 18.84 -30.04 4.75
C GLN A 794 17.35 -30.41 4.91
N ALA A 795 16.45 -29.43 4.77
CA ALA A 795 15.01 -29.64 4.92
C ALA A 795 14.43 -30.63 3.89
N LEU A 796 14.91 -30.62 2.64
CA LEU A 796 14.51 -31.57 1.59
C LEU A 796 15.11 -32.98 1.76
N ARG A 797 16.22 -33.11 2.49
CA ARG A 797 16.81 -34.42 2.85
C ARG A 797 16.01 -35.08 3.96
N ASP A 798 15.66 -34.31 4.99
CA ASP A 798 15.11 -34.82 6.26
C ASP A 798 13.58 -34.70 6.37
N LEU A 799 12.89 -34.30 5.28
CA LEU A 799 11.44 -34.13 5.19
C LEU A 799 10.67 -35.42 5.59
N PRO A 800 9.92 -35.43 6.71
CA PRO A 800 9.22 -36.63 7.16
C PRO A 800 7.85 -36.81 6.48
N GLU A 801 7.36 -38.05 6.46
CA GLU A 801 5.95 -38.34 6.20
C GLU A 801 5.09 -38.06 7.44
N GLY A 802 3.82 -37.70 7.26
CA GLY A 802 2.93 -37.38 8.37
C GLY A 802 1.72 -36.53 7.98
N PRO A 803 0.88 -36.14 8.95
CA PRO A 803 -0.24 -35.23 8.72
C PRO A 803 0.24 -33.78 8.51
N ILE A 804 -0.58 -32.97 7.83
CA ILE A 804 -0.29 -31.55 7.51
C ILE A 804 -1.02 -30.52 8.38
N LEU A 805 -1.97 -30.97 9.22
CA LEU A 805 -2.77 -30.16 10.14
C LEU A 805 -3.06 -30.97 11.42
N PRO A 806 -3.27 -30.33 12.59
CA PRO A 806 -3.71 -30.99 13.81
C PRO A 806 -5.18 -31.42 13.67
N GLY A 807 -5.43 -32.73 13.82
CA GLY A 807 -6.78 -33.27 13.91
C GLY A 807 -7.64 -33.09 12.66
N LYS A 808 -8.88 -32.59 12.84
CA LYS A 808 -9.88 -32.45 11.76
C LYS A 808 -9.93 -31.00 11.27
N LYS A 809 -9.97 -30.82 9.94
CA LYS A 809 -10.17 -29.50 9.30
C LYS A 809 -11.41 -28.81 9.88
N THR A 810 -11.20 -27.64 10.47
CA THR A 810 -12.24 -26.86 11.16
C THR A 810 -12.41 -25.51 10.46
N TYR A 811 -13.62 -25.20 10.01
CA TYR A 811 -13.91 -24.01 9.19
C TYR A 811 -14.07 -22.71 10.01
N GLN A 812 -14.44 -22.81 11.28
CA GLN A 812 -14.54 -21.69 12.20
C GLN A 812 -13.62 -21.92 13.38
N ILE A 813 -12.55 -21.12 13.42
CA ILE A 813 -11.52 -21.21 14.45
C ILE A 813 -11.90 -20.27 15.59
N LYS A 814 -11.81 -20.78 16.82
CA LYS A 814 -12.05 -20.01 18.03
C LYS A 814 -10.71 -19.67 18.65
N VAL A 815 -10.35 -18.39 18.60
CA VAL A 815 -9.14 -17.88 19.24
C VAL A 815 -9.51 -17.50 20.69
N PRO A 816 -8.77 -17.97 21.71
CA PRO A 816 -8.97 -17.53 23.09
C PRO A 816 -8.78 -16.02 23.24
N ALA A 817 -9.43 -15.41 24.23
CA ALA A 817 -9.20 -14.00 24.55
C ALA A 817 -7.80 -13.81 25.14
N GLY A 818 -7.04 -12.85 24.61
CA GLY A 818 -5.64 -12.58 24.95
C GLY A 818 -4.93 -11.76 23.89
N GLU A 819 -3.65 -11.47 24.14
CA GLU A 819 -2.80 -10.65 23.28
C GLU A 819 -1.56 -11.44 22.88
N ALA A 820 -1.13 -11.32 21.63
CA ALA A 820 0.10 -11.93 21.16
C ALA A 820 0.84 -11.01 20.20
N TYR A 821 2.16 -10.93 20.41
CA TYR A 821 3.11 -10.50 19.40
C TYR A 821 3.92 -11.70 18.95
N SER A 822 4.07 -11.87 17.64
CA SER A 822 4.99 -12.83 17.04
C SER A 822 5.72 -12.20 15.86
N ARG A 823 6.95 -12.65 15.62
CA ARG A 823 7.89 -12.07 14.65
C ARG A 823 8.61 -13.15 13.87
N VAL A 824 8.90 -12.87 12.60
CA VAL A 824 9.62 -13.75 11.68
C VAL A 824 10.69 -12.98 10.91
N GLU A 825 11.78 -13.66 10.56
CA GLU A 825 12.81 -13.11 9.69
C GLU A 825 12.34 -13.23 8.22
N ASN A 826 11.56 -12.26 7.75
CA ASN A 826 11.23 -12.12 6.33
C ASN A 826 12.50 -11.68 5.56
N PRO A 827 12.59 -11.82 4.22
CA PRO A 827 13.80 -11.46 3.45
C PRO A 827 14.20 -9.99 3.55
N LYS A 828 13.25 -9.10 3.86
CA LYS A 828 13.48 -7.67 4.11
C LYS A 828 13.84 -7.36 5.58
N GLY A 829 13.64 -8.32 6.48
CA GLY A 829 13.92 -8.23 7.92
C GLY A 829 12.77 -8.70 8.80
N GLU A 830 12.81 -8.29 10.07
CA GLU A 830 11.84 -8.59 11.11
C GLU A 830 10.42 -8.11 10.76
N LEU A 831 9.55 -9.05 10.38
CA LEU A 831 8.13 -8.84 10.17
C LEU A 831 7.38 -9.29 11.42
N GLY A 832 6.64 -8.38 12.04
CA GLY A 832 5.87 -8.65 13.27
C GLY A 832 4.37 -8.50 13.09
N TYR A 833 3.61 -9.34 13.78
CA TYR A 833 2.16 -9.25 13.89
C TYR A 833 1.75 -9.14 15.35
N TYR A 834 1.00 -8.08 15.67
CA TYR A 834 0.35 -7.92 16.97
C TYR A 834 -1.15 -8.12 16.84
N VAL A 835 -1.68 -9.04 17.63
CA VAL A 835 -3.07 -9.47 17.57
C VAL A 835 -3.66 -9.46 18.97
N VAL A 836 -4.72 -8.69 19.15
CA VAL A 836 -5.58 -8.71 20.36
C VAL A 836 -6.86 -9.46 20.00
N ALA A 837 -7.20 -10.48 20.77
CA ALA A 837 -8.43 -11.24 20.65
C ALA A 837 -9.30 -11.06 21.89
N ASP A 838 -10.59 -10.80 21.70
CA ASP A 838 -11.62 -10.69 22.75
C ASP A 838 -12.37 -12.03 22.97
N GLY A 839 -12.04 -13.06 22.18
CA GLY A 839 -12.75 -14.33 22.12
C GLY A 839 -13.85 -14.40 21.05
N SER A 840 -14.01 -13.36 20.23
CA SER A 840 -14.87 -13.36 19.05
C SER A 840 -14.22 -14.11 17.86
N SER A 841 -14.84 -14.05 16.69
CA SER A 841 -14.31 -14.66 15.46
C SER A 841 -13.34 -13.78 14.67
N SER A 842 -13.18 -12.52 15.05
CA SER A 842 -12.32 -11.50 14.42
C SER A 842 -11.31 -10.97 15.43
N ALA A 843 -10.29 -10.24 14.95
CA ALA A 843 -9.33 -9.60 15.84
C ALA A 843 -9.93 -8.30 16.42
N TYR A 844 -9.78 -8.06 17.72
CA TYR A 844 -10.13 -6.78 18.32
C TYR A 844 -9.15 -5.68 17.87
N ARG A 845 -7.87 -6.03 17.77
CA ARG A 845 -6.82 -5.21 17.16
C ARG A 845 -5.93 -6.12 16.32
N TYR A 846 -5.55 -5.64 15.16
CA TYR A 846 -4.63 -6.31 14.25
C TYR A 846 -3.65 -5.27 13.70
N HIS A 847 -2.39 -5.37 14.10
CA HIS A 847 -1.32 -4.43 13.72
C HIS A 847 -0.12 -5.17 13.13
N ILE A 848 0.54 -4.52 12.16
CA ILE A 848 1.64 -5.10 11.38
C ILE A 848 2.89 -4.23 11.45
N ARG A 849 3.96 -4.78 12.03
CA ARG A 849 5.30 -4.20 12.03
C ARG A 849 6.03 -4.59 10.75
N SER A 850 6.06 -3.73 9.74
CA SER A 850 6.75 -4.05 8.48
C SER A 850 8.21 -3.60 8.44
N PRO A 851 9.16 -4.47 8.04
CA PRO A 851 10.55 -4.10 7.85
C PRO A 851 10.74 -2.98 6.81
N SER A 852 9.95 -2.95 5.71
CA SER A 852 10.07 -1.87 4.71
C SER A 852 9.79 -0.48 5.28
N PHE A 853 8.79 -0.35 6.17
CA PHE A 853 8.43 0.92 6.81
C PHE A 853 9.52 1.40 7.77
N ILE A 854 10.02 0.51 8.63
CA ILE A 854 11.05 0.85 9.61
C ILE A 854 12.38 1.18 8.91
N ASN A 855 12.80 0.41 7.90
CA ASN A 855 14.04 0.67 7.16
C ASN A 855 14.04 2.02 6.42
N LEU A 856 12.86 2.54 6.02
CA LEU A 856 12.74 3.87 5.42
C LEU A 856 13.04 5.03 6.39
N THR A 857 12.97 4.82 7.70
CA THR A 857 13.28 5.87 8.72
C THR A 857 14.72 6.36 8.61
N ALA A 858 15.64 5.50 8.16
CA ALA A 858 17.05 5.86 7.95
C ALA A 858 17.33 6.53 6.60
N LEU A 859 16.35 6.60 5.67
CA LEU A 859 16.58 6.98 4.27
C LEU A 859 17.21 8.37 4.12
N GLU A 860 16.73 9.37 4.87
CA GLU A 860 17.34 10.71 4.84
C GLU A 860 18.81 10.64 5.26
N GLN A 861 19.11 10.03 6.40
CA GLN A 861 20.45 9.94 6.96
C GLN A 861 21.45 9.24 6.02
N MET A 862 21.00 8.28 5.22
CA MET A 862 21.83 7.62 4.19
C MET A 862 22.07 8.48 2.95
N CYS A 863 21.17 9.41 2.62
CA CYS A 863 21.25 10.23 1.40
C CYS A 863 21.91 11.60 1.62
N LEU A 864 22.01 12.10 2.86
CA LEU A 864 22.66 13.37 3.17
C LEU A 864 24.13 13.37 2.69
N GLY A 865 24.52 14.42 1.95
CA GLY A 865 25.87 14.57 1.40
C GLY A 865 26.16 13.75 0.12
N HIS A 866 25.23 12.92 -0.34
CA HIS A 866 25.34 12.18 -1.59
C HIS A 866 24.66 12.90 -2.76
N THR A 867 24.82 12.37 -3.98
CA THR A 867 24.19 12.92 -5.19
C THR A 867 22.78 12.37 -5.39
N ILE A 868 21.99 13.04 -6.24
CA ILE A 868 20.64 12.56 -6.66
C ILE A 868 20.71 11.15 -7.27
N ALA A 869 21.78 10.80 -7.99
CA ALA A 869 21.95 9.48 -8.60
C ALA A 869 22.20 8.36 -7.58
N ASP A 870 22.72 8.70 -6.40
CA ASP A 870 23.00 7.74 -5.34
C ASP A 870 21.75 7.42 -4.50
N VAL A 871 20.80 8.36 -4.37
CA VAL A 871 19.48 8.11 -3.74
C VAL A 871 18.79 6.89 -4.33
N VAL A 872 18.88 6.74 -5.65
CA VAL A 872 18.29 5.61 -6.40
C VAL A 872 18.93 4.29 -5.95
N GLY A 873 20.25 4.22 -5.90
CA GLY A 873 20.96 3.03 -5.42
C GLY A 873 20.70 2.73 -3.94
N ILE A 874 20.67 3.78 -3.09
CA ILE A 874 20.37 3.67 -1.67
C ILE A 874 18.96 3.10 -1.47
N LEU A 875 17.95 3.65 -2.13
CA LEU A 875 16.56 3.21 -2.07
C LEU A 875 16.40 1.76 -2.53
N GLY A 876 17.00 1.39 -3.67
CA GLY A 876 17.02 0.01 -4.16
C GLY A 876 17.68 -0.96 -3.17
N SER A 877 18.75 -0.52 -2.48
CA SER A 877 19.46 -1.34 -1.48
C SER A 877 18.70 -1.58 -0.18
N LEU A 878 17.66 -0.79 0.11
CA LEU A 878 16.71 -1.06 1.19
C LEU A 878 15.67 -2.11 0.79
N ASP A 879 15.47 -2.34 -0.51
CA ASP A 879 14.52 -3.32 -1.05
C ASP A 879 13.09 -3.09 -0.52
N ILE A 880 12.58 -1.86 -0.66
CA ILE A 880 11.27 -1.47 -0.15
C ILE A 880 10.11 -2.05 -0.98
N VAL A 881 9.02 -2.45 -0.32
CA VAL A 881 7.75 -2.78 -0.98
C VAL A 881 6.62 -1.94 -0.40
N LEU A 882 6.07 -1.03 -1.22
CA LEU A 882 5.11 0.00 -0.79
C LEU A 882 3.78 -0.57 -0.27
N GLY A 883 3.39 -1.77 -0.70
CA GLY A 883 2.22 -2.46 -0.14
C GLY A 883 2.41 -2.90 1.32
N GLU A 884 3.66 -2.99 1.78
CA GLU A 884 4.08 -3.30 3.14
C GLU A 884 4.33 -2.02 3.96
N VAL A 885 4.77 -0.94 3.29
CA VAL A 885 4.97 0.40 3.88
C VAL A 885 3.62 1.04 4.23
N ASP A 886 2.71 1.13 3.26
CA ASP A 886 1.48 1.91 3.40
C ASP A 886 0.30 1.13 4.00
N ARG A 887 0.37 -0.20 4.01
CA ARG A 887 -0.64 -1.15 4.53
C ARG A 887 -2.03 -1.01 3.86
#